data_AF-A0A3M1ADJ4-F1
#
_entry.id   AF-A0A3M1ADJ4-F1
#
_cell.length_a   1.000
_cell.length_b   1.000
_cell.length_c   1.000
_cell.angle_alpha   90.00
_cell.angle_beta   90.00
_cell.angle_gamma   90.00
#
_symmetry.space_group_name_H-M   'P 1'
#
loop_
_entity.id
_entity.type
_entity.pdbx_description
1 polymer ?
#
loop_
_entity_poly.entity_id
_entity_poly.type
_entity_poly.pdbx_seq_one_letter_code
_entity_poly.pdbx_strand_id
1 'polypeptide(L)'
;MQKFILIFLTLFFLHLCHEISCGQSEVEDFTPGARAFSMGGSLVVQAQDPSAIFWNPALLSGLKDREFLFNLNNRFSFNLLSLSQFVPLFGTFGFAIARIPSSRESVDRGTLAWGRKFASFFSFGASLNVLKHKDDWFSDFSVGFLLGNTSDGTLDRNLTSQNASFFDYVSLGFTFRNLPLTDVFFTPSALFGLSVILPRTPLLINSGYHIQDGDDTKHLGLDLELSKNFSFTTGVENLDFDRWGMGFRYRQEYFMVDATYSKELERFLLTITTRISGNPSQIARPYFNRANRYLKEKRFRSALSEFKKYLSFEIPGKETQQAQLFALAIERRFERTQVVIDSLYAEAQKRIYQKNPQKLNAAYDLIKILELDPTHLRARTLLNTLQPAINDFVKKSSLVGVQKFKEAQYLEARKIFEKILIFDPNNQQAHNYLQAIEDKLKELSEQYFFRGVGFYQQTKFTQAKQQFEKALEFNPNMKEAEIYLNRTKNKIAQFSTRVDSLLHAGELMEDRKDFVQAYQVYQKALQLDPDNSQVNQHIQSLKPQLEPFIQKKFRQGMRLFREERLNEAIAVFNEILKIFPDYQKAQIQLANIRSQRNKKVHEYFQLAEQFYKKNDLLNALEFYKRALKLNARFEPARRKKAQVEKKLKLSKLLQEGQEKFNRGQYVEAVEKFQQVLELDSENEVARRQLELCNKKIQELVDRYFNEGIKLYSSEKYEEAIKMWDQALRLKPDFTQAKEYKKKALERIRALEALKRN
;
A
#
# COMPACT_ATOMS: atom_id res chain seq x y z
N MET A 1 -22.65 -44.77 8.07
CA MET A 1 -22.21 -45.72 9.13
C MET A 1 -23.37 -46.56 9.66
N GLN A 2 -24.44 -45.97 10.21
CA GLN A 2 -25.55 -46.74 10.80
C GLN A 2 -26.34 -47.65 9.83
N LYS A 3 -26.46 -47.31 8.54
CA LYS A 3 -27.16 -48.18 7.57
C LYS A 3 -26.35 -49.37 7.05
N PHE A 4 -25.02 -49.39 7.26
CA PHE A 4 -24.16 -50.49 6.83
C PHE A 4 -23.98 -51.55 7.93
N ILE A 5 -24.05 -51.12 9.19
CA ILE A 5 -23.91 -51.99 10.38
C ILE A 5 -25.18 -52.81 10.63
N LEU A 6 -26.36 -52.26 10.29
CA LEU A 6 -27.65 -52.90 10.59
C LEU A 6 -28.07 -53.99 9.58
N ILE A 7 -27.48 -54.02 8.38
CA ILE A 7 -27.71 -55.08 7.37
C ILE A 7 -26.73 -56.25 7.56
N PHE A 8 -25.60 -56.01 8.24
CA PHE A 8 -24.54 -57.00 8.41
C PHE A 8 -24.73 -57.88 9.66
N LEU A 9 -25.37 -57.34 10.70
CA LEU A 9 -25.64 -58.06 11.96
C LEU A 9 -26.80 -59.07 11.87
N THR A 10 -27.65 -58.98 10.84
CA THR A 10 -28.84 -59.83 10.69
C THR A 10 -28.62 -61.11 9.88
N LEU A 11 -27.46 -61.27 9.24
CA LEU A 11 -27.09 -62.50 8.51
C LEU A 11 -26.09 -63.39 9.29
N PHE A 12 -25.69 -63.00 10.50
CA PHE A 12 -24.53 -63.58 11.19
C PHE A 12 -24.87 -64.50 12.37
N PHE A 13 -26.14 -64.90 12.54
CA PHE A 13 -26.52 -65.86 13.56
C PHE A 13 -27.45 -66.92 12.98
N LEU A 14 -26.92 -68.13 12.76
CA LEU A 14 -27.63 -69.40 12.92
C LEU A 14 -26.67 -70.62 12.84
N HIS A 15 -26.48 -71.23 14.02
CA HIS A 15 -26.36 -72.67 14.33
C HIS A 15 -25.04 -73.47 14.16
N LEU A 16 -24.58 -73.90 15.35
CA LEU A 16 -24.26 -75.25 15.86
C LEU A 16 -23.00 -76.02 15.40
N CYS A 17 -22.23 -76.36 16.44
CA CYS A 17 -21.06 -77.23 16.61
C CYS A 17 -20.96 -78.45 15.69
N HIS A 18 -19.73 -78.83 15.34
CA HIS A 18 -19.13 -80.15 15.64
C HIS A 18 -17.58 -80.11 15.51
N GLU A 19 -16.91 -80.86 16.39
CA GLU A 19 -15.46 -81.10 16.37
C GLU A 19 -15.04 -81.96 15.18
N ILE A 20 -14.04 -81.52 14.42
CA ILE A 20 -13.29 -82.36 13.48
C ILE A 20 -11.80 -81.98 13.59
N SER A 21 -10.97 -82.89 14.10
CA SER A 21 -9.51 -82.78 13.99
C SER A 21 -9.08 -83.33 12.63
N CYS A 22 -8.40 -82.51 11.82
CA CYS A 22 -7.72 -82.96 10.61
C CYS A 22 -6.26 -82.50 10.65
N GLY A 23 -5.33 -83.40 10.28
CA GLY A 23 -3.88 -83.12 10.28
C GLY A 23 -3.52 -81.94 9.37
N GLN A 24 -2.84 -80.96 9.96
CA GLN A 24 -2.76 -79.57 9.48
C GLN A 24 -1.57 -79.24 8.56
N SER A 25 -0.58 -80.14 8.47
CA SER A 25 0.71 -79.88 7.84
C SER A 25 0.67 -79.57 6.33
N GLU A 26 -0.47 -79.71 5.65
CA GLU A 26 -0.60 -79.46 4.20
C GLU A 26 -1.49 -78.23 3.86
N VAL A 27 -2.14 -77.61 4.84
CA VAL A 27 -2.96 -76.38 4.65
C VAL A 27 -2.10 -75.10 4.80
N GLU A 28 -0.87 -75.27 5.27
CA GLU A 28 0.04 -74.21 5.71
C GLU A 28 0.93 -73.63 4.59
N ASP A 29 0.91 -74.23 3.40
CA ASP A 29 1.64 -73.77 2.20
C ASP A 29 0.99 -72.56 1.50
N PHE A 30 -0.11 -72.01 2.06
CA PHE A 30 -0.77 -70.86 1.46
C PHE A 30 0.03 -69.59 1.70
N THR A 31 0.92 -69.29 0.74
CA THR A 31 1.56 -67.97 0.65
C THR A 31 0.70 -67.03 -0.21
N PRO A 32 0.04 -66.02 0.39
CA PRO A 32 -0.83 -65.09 -0.32
C PRO A 32 -0.11 -64.21 -1.38
N GLY A 33 1.23 -64.18 -1.41
CA GLY A 33 1.97 -63.45 -2.44
C GLY A 33 3.36 -64.00 -2.75
N ALA A 34 3.80 -63.82 -3.99
CA ALA A 34 5.10 -64.28 -4.49
C ALA A 34 6.27 -63.69 -3.70
N ARG A 35 6.23 -62.40 -3.36
CA ARG A 35 7.27 -61.75 -2.54
C ARG A 35 7.39 -62.38 -1.16
N ALA A 36 6.27 -62.74 -0.53
CA ALA A 36 6.27 -63.43 0.76
C ALA A 36 7.07 -64.73 0.70
N PHE A 37 6.81 -65.50 -0.35
CA PHE A 37 7.49 -66.75 -0.62
C PHE A 37 8.99 -66.54 -0.81
N SER A 38 9.39 -65.56 -1.64
CA SER A 38 10.81 -65.27 -1.88
C SER A 38 11.56 -64.80 -0.64
N MET A 39 10.87 -64.32 0.40
CA MET A 39 11.48 -63.91 1.67
C MET A 39 11.44 -65.02 2.73
N GLY A 40 11.19 -66.26 2.31
CA GLY A 40 11.09 -67.42 3.18
C GLY A 40 9.93 -67.33 4.18
N GLY A 41 8.87 -66.56 3.91
CA GLY A 41 7.69 -66.44 4.79
C GLY A 41 7.75 -65.36 5.89
N SER A 42 8.85 -64.62 6.01
CA SER A 42 9.14 -63.71 7.16
C SER A 42 8.28 -62.40 7.27
N LEU A 43 7.08 -62.29 6.70
CA LEU A 43 6.41 -61.00 6.42
C LEU A 43 5.72 -60.26 7.59
N VAL A 44 5.85 -60.69 8.84
CA VAL A 44 5.12 -60.14 10.03
C VAL A 44 5.40 -58.64 10.29
N VAL A 45 6.48 -58.10 9.73
CA VAL A 45 6.97 -56.73 9.96
C VAL A 45 6.95 -55.83 8.73
N GLN A 46 6.46 -56.33 7.58
CA GLN A 46 6.48 -55.57 6.33
C GLN A 46 5.22 -55.72 5.49
N ALA A 47 4.45 -54.63 5.37
CA ALA A 47 3.46 -54.48 4.32
C ALA A 47 4.03 -53.66 3.18
N GLN A 48 3.84 -54.17 1.98
CA GLN A 48 4.01 -53.40 0.75
C GLN A 48 2.84 -53.63 -0.22
N ASP A 49 1.84 -54.41 0.19
CA ASP A 49 0.65 -54.71 -0.60
C ASP A 49 -0.50 -55.24 0.30
N PRO A 50 -1.72 -55.37 -0.23
CA PRO A 50 -2.90 -55.84 0.51
C PRO A 50 -2.85 -57.28 1.03
N SER A 51 -1.82 -58.09 0.72
CA SER A 51 -1.67 -59.44 1.31
C SER A 51 -1.30 -59.39 2.80
N ALA A 52 -0.88 -58.23 3.31
CA ALA A 52 -0.56 -57.98 4.70
C ALA A 52 -1.67 -58.42 5.69
N ILE A 53 -2.92 -58.44 5.22
CA ILE A 53 -4.11 -58.92 5.94
C ILE A 53 -3.89 -60.30 6.57
N PHE A 54 -3.13 -61.19 5.92
CA PHE A 54 -2.92 -62.58 6.36
C PHE A 54 -1.73 -62.76 7.32
N TRP A 55 -0.77 -61.84 7.29
CA TRP A 55 0.47 -61.95 8.06
C TRP A 55 0.39 -61.15 9.35
N ASN A 56 0.05 -59.88 9.24
CA ASN A 56 -0.12 -58.98 10.38
C ASN A 56 -1.04 -57.82 9.97
N PRO A 57 -2.31 -57.80 10.42
CA PRO A 57 -3.26 -56.76 10.03
C PRO A 57 -2.83 -55.34 10.47
N ALA A 58 -1.90 -55.18 11.42
CA ALA A 58 -1.35 -53.86 11.78
C ALA A 58 -0.58 -53.22 10.62
N LEU A 59 -0.01 -54.03 9.74
CA LEU A 59 0.78 -53.54 8.61
C LEU A 59 -0.07 -52.83 7.56
N LEU A 60 -1.39 -53.08 7.53
CA LEU A 60 -2.34 -52.29 6.71
C LEU A 60 -2.24 -50.79 6.98
N SER A 61 -1.85 -50.40 8.20
CA SER A 61 -1.68 -48.99 8.58
C SER A 61 -0.68 -48.22 7.70
N GLY A 62 0.22 -48.93 7.00
CA GLY A 62 1.18 -48.38 6.05
C GLY A 62 0.61 -48.14 4.65
N LEU A 63 -0.47 -48.81 4.26
CA LEU A 63 -1.09 -48.63 2.96
C LEU A 63 -2.02 -47.41 3.00
N LYS A 64 -1.60 -46.30 2.40
CA LYS A 64 -2.30 -44.98 2.45
C LYS A 64 -3.10 -44.65 1.18
N ASP A 65 -3.22 -45.60 0.28
CA ASP A 65 -3.93 -45.53 -0.99
C ASP A 65 -5.01 -46.63 -1.08
N ARG A 66 -5.58 -46.79 -2.28
CA ARG A 66 -6.45 -47.91 -2.64
C ARG A 66 -5.72 -48.81 -3.62
N GLU A 67 -5.43 -50.03 -3.18
CA GLU A 67 -4.73 -51.03 -3.96
C GLU A 67 -5.58 -52.28 -4.11
N PHE A 68 -5.51 -52.88 -5.29
CA PHE A 68 -6.10 -54.16 -5.61
C PHE A 68 -4.98 -55.13 -5.96
N LEU A 69 -4.94 -56.26 -5.28
CA LEU A 69 -3.97 -57.33 -5.49
C LEU A 69 -4.67 -58.55 -6.07
N PHE A 70 -4.05 -59.14 -7.08
CA PHE A 70 -4.40 -60.47 -7.55
C PHE A 70 -3.15 -61.35 -7.62
N ASN A 71 -3.30 -62.60 -7.21
CA ASN A 71 -2.21 -63.57 -7.20
C ASN A 71 -2.60 -64.83 -7.99
N LEU A 72 -1.63 -65.33 -8.77
CA LEU A 72 -1.72 -66.52 -9.61
C LEU A 72 -0.61 -67.49 -9.19
N ASN A 73 -0.95 -68.47 -8.35
CA ASN A 73 0.01 -69.47 -7.87
C ASN A 73 -0.02 -70.80 -8.65
N ASN A 74 -1.09 -71.09 -9.42
CA ASN A 74 -1.13 -72.21 -10.38
C ASN A 74 -1.53 -71.73 -11.79
N ARG A 75 -1.32 -72.58 -12.80
CA ARG A 75 -1.83 -72.36 -14.17
C ARG A 75 -3.35 -72.19 -14.14
N PHE A 76 -3.81 -70.96 -14.38
CA PHE A 76 -5.23 -70.61 -14.54
C PHE A 76 -6.13 -70.78 -13.30
N SER A 77 -5.59 -70.84 -12.07
CA SER A 77 -6.40 -70.73 -10.84
C SER A 77 -6.14 -69.43 -10.10
N PHE A 78 -7.22 -68.77 -9.66
CA PHE A 78 -7.15 -67.61 -8.78
C PHE A 78 -7.00 -68.07 -7.34
N ASN A 79 -5.95 -67.61 -6.66
CA ASN A 79 -5.64 -68.04 -5.29
C ASN A 79 -5.91 -66.93 -4.27
N LEU A 80 -5.73 -65.66 -4.64
CA LEU A 80 -6.05 -64.52 -3.79
C LEU A 80 -6.50 -63.30 -4.60
N LEU A 81 -7.56 -62.67 -4.12
CA LEU A 81 -7.95 -61.30 -4.44
C LEU A 81 -7.97 -60.49 -3.14
N SER A 82 -7.29 -59.35 -3.11
CA SER A 82 -7.26 -58.48 -1.92
C SER A 82 -7.38 -57.01 -2.29
N LEU A 83 -8.07 -56.23 -1.47
CA LEU A 83 -8.34 -54.81 -1.64
C LEU A 83 -7.97 -54.08 -0.34
N SER A 84 -7.23 -52.99 -0.45
CA SER A 84 -7.02 -52.04 0.64
C SER A 84 -7.72 -50.70 0.36
N GLN A 85 -8.20 -50.04 1.42
CA GLN A 85 -8.77 -48.69 1.35
C GLN A 85 -8.37 -47.90 2.59
N PHE A 86 -7.56 -46.87 2.40
CA PHE A 86 -7.26 -45.91 3.46
C PHE A 86 -8.43 -44.96 3.73
N VAL A 87 -8.77 -44.78 5.01
CA VAL A 87 -9.79 -43.83 5.49
C VAL A 87 -9.13 -42.88 6.49
N PRO A 88 -8.95 -41.58 6.14
CA PRO A 88 -8.26 -40.61 6.99
C PRO A 88 -8.82 -40.55 8.41
N LEU A 89 -7.93 -40.49 9.42
CA LEU A 89 -8.22 -40.56 10.86
C LEU A 89 -8.69 -41.92 11.41
N PHE A 90 -9.17 -42.83 10.55
CA PHE A 90 -9.69 -44.14 10.97
C PHE A 90 -8.71 -45.28 10.69
N GLY A 91 -7.83 -45.16 9.70
CA GLY A 91 -6.87 -46.21 9.33
C GLY A 91 -7.22 -46.86 8.00
N THR A 92 -6.62 -48.01 7.72
CA THR A 92 -6.79 -48.73 6.46
C THR A 92 -7.65 -49.95 6.68
N PHE A 93 -8.65 -50.11 5.81
CA PHE A 93 -9.50 -51.30 5.77
C PHE A 93 -9.02 -52.22 4.66
N GLY A 94 -9.00 -53.51 4.96
CA GLY A 94 -8.64 -54.57 4.03
C GLY A 94 -9.81 -55.53 3.81
N PHE A 95 -9.95 -56.01 2.59
CA PHE A 95 -10.88 -57.09 2.24
C PHE A 95 -10.14 -58.10 1.36
N ALA A 96 -10.27 -59.39 1.66
CA ALA A 96 -9.65 -60.44 0.85
C ALA A 96 -10.58 -61.65 0.67
N ILE A 97 -10.49 -62.28 -0.49
CA ILE A 97 -11.04 -63.61 -0.76
C ILE A 97 -9.90 -64.47 -1.26
N ALA A 98 -9.68 -65.60 -0.60
CA ALA A 98 -8.62 -66.54 -0.90
C ALA A 98 -9.16 -67.95 -1.08
N ARG A 99 -8.50 -68.73 -1.93
CA ARG A 99 -8.69 -70.18 -2.04
C ARG A 99 -7.39 -70.86 -1.61
N ILE A 100 -7.44 -71.49 -0.45
CA ILE A 100 -6.30 -72.12 0.22
C ILE A 100 -6.28 -73.61 -0.20
N PRO A 101 -5.18 -74.10 -0.79
CA PRO A 101 -5.02 -75.53 -1.06
C PRO A 101 -4.94 -76.32 0.26
N SER A 102 -5.51 -77.52 0.28
CA SER A 102 -5.44 -78.47 1.40
C SER A 102 -5.34 -79.89 0.84
N SER A 103 -4.88 -80.84 1.67
CA SER A 103 -4.45 -82.22 1.33
C SER A 103 -5.39 -83.04 0.45
N ARG A 104 -6.69 -82.70 0.41
CA ARG A 104 -7.68 -83.37 -0.44
C ARG A 104 -8.62 -82.43 -1.20
N GLU A 105 -8.92 -81.24 -0.68
CA GLU A 105 -9.87 -80.26 -1.26
C GLU A 105 -9.48 -78.81 -0.87
N SER A 106 -9.97 -77.78 -1.57
CA SER A 106 -9.66 -76.37 -1.25
C SER A 106 -10.57 -75.75 -0.18
N VAL A 107 -10.05 -74.80 0.59
CA VAL A 107 -10.80 -73.99 1.57
C VAL A 107 -10.96 -72.57 1.04
N ASP A 108 -12.20 -72.08 0.97
CA ASP A 108 -12.47 -70.69 0.57
C ASP A 108 -12.51 -69.81 1.83
N ARG A 109 -11.74 -68.71 1.85
CA ARG A 109 -11.63 -67.79 2.99
C ARG A 109 -11.97 -66.36 2.57
N GLY A 110 -12.96 -65.77 3.22
CA GLY A 110 -13.24 -64.33 3.19
C GLY A 110 -12.63 -63.66 4.41
N THR A 111 -12.00 -62.50 4.24
CA THR A 111 -11.36 -61.75 5.34
C THR A 111 -11.73 -60.28 5.28
N LEU A 112 -12.09 -59.71 6.42
CA LEU A 112 -12.17 -58.28 6.66
C LEU A 112 -11.11 -57.89 7.67
N ALA A 113 -10.33 -56.85 7.38
CA ALA A 113 -9.27 -56.41 8.27
C ALA A 113 -9.22 -54.89 8.41
N TRP A 114 -8.60 -54.45 9.49
CA TRP A 114 -8.39 -53.05 9.80
C TRP A 114 -7.03 -52.88 10.46
N GLY A 115 -6.27 -51.88 10.02
CA GLY A 115 -5.01 -51.50 10.63
C GLY A 115 -4.89 -49.99 10.79
N ARG A 116 -4.38 -49.55 11.94
CA ARG A 116 -4.20 -48.12 12.26
C ARG A 116 -2.91 -47.88 13.02
N LYS A 117 -2.26 -46.77 12.67
CA LYS A 117 -1.13 -46.19 13.39
C LYS A 117 -1.63 -45.25 14.49
N PHE A 118 -1.15 -45.45 15.71
CA PHE A 118 -1.54 -44.69 16.91
C PHE A 118 -0.44 -43.75 17.39
N ALA A 119 0.82 -44.14 17.18
CA ALA A 119 2.00 -43.30 17.44
C ALA A 119 2.99 -43.41 16.26
N SER A 120 4.03 -42.58 16.25
CA SER A 120 5.04 -42.60 15.17
C SER A 120 5.69 -43.98 14.96
N PHE A 121 5.74 -44.80 16.00
CA PHE A 121 6.32 -46.13 16.00
C PHE A 121 5.33 -47.25 16.32
N PHE A 122 4.06 -46.99 16.60
CA PHE A 122 3.12 -48.04 17.05
C PHE A 122 1.89 -48.12 16.15
N SER A 123 1.66 -49.31 15.60
CA SER A 123 0.45 -49.67 14.87
C SER A 123 -0.21 -50.91 15.47
N PHE A 124 -1.52 -50.95 15.34
CA PHE A 124 -2.36 -52.07 15.74
C PHE A 124 -3.28 -52.44 14.57
N GLY A 125 -3.63 -53.71 14.46
CA GLY A 125 -4.65 -54.15 13.54
C GLY A 125 -5.37 -55.40 14.00
N ALA A 126 -6.51 -55.65 13.37
CA ALA A 126 -7.33 -56.82 13.60
C ALA A 126 -7.92 -57.32 12.28
N SER A 127 -8.18 -58.62 12.19
CA SER A 127 -8.91 -59.24 11.09
C SER A 127 -9.99 -60.17 11.61
N LEU A 128 -11.06 -60.30 10.84
CA LEU A 128 -12.13 -61.26 11.00
C LEU A 128 -12.19 -62.11 9.74
N ASN A 129 -12.24 -63.41 9.92
CA ASN A 129 -12.16 -64.40 8.85
C ASN A 129 -13.41 -65.27 8.88
N VAL A 130 -13.89 -65.61 7.69
CA VAL A 130 -14.97 -66.57 7.46
C VAL A 130 -14.45 -67.59 6.47
N LEU A 131 -14.49 -68.86 6.84
CA LEU A 131 -13.97 -69.95 6.04
C LEU A 131 -15.11 -70.88 5.66
N LYS A 132 -15.03 -71.43 4.46
CA LYS A 132 -15.92 -72.46 3.97
C LYS A 132 -15.09 -73.65 3.53
N HIS A 133 -15.39 -74.81 4.11
CA HIS A 133 -14.85 -76.09 3.68
C HIS A 133 -16.03 -77.04 3.51
N LYS A 134 -16.24 -77.53 2.27
CA LYS A 134 -17.45 -78.29 1.90
C LYS A 134 -18.73 -77.49 2.22
N ASP A 135 -19.61 -78.03 3.05
CA ASP A 135 -20.86 -77.38 3.47
C ASP A 135 -20.73 -76.68 4.84
N ASP A 136 -19.57 -76.79 5.49
CA ASP A 136 -19.33 -76.24 6.83
C ASP A 136 -18.69 -74.85 6.77
N TRP A 137 -19.07 -74.02 7.75
CA TRP A 137 -18.59 -72.65 7.89
C TRP A 137 -17.88 -72.46 9.22
N PHE A 138 -16.72 -71.81 9.17
CA PHE A 138 -15.89 -71.51 10.32
C PHE A 138 -15.59 -70.02 10.39
N SER A 139 -15.28 -69.51 11.56
CA SER A 139 -14.86 -68.13 11.75
C SER A 139 -13.79 -68.00 12.81
N ASP A 140 -12.82 -67.13 12.52
CA ASP A 140 -11.71 -66.83 13.40
C ASP A 140 -11.35 -65.34 13.30
N PHE A 141 -10.64 -64.83 14.30
CA PHE A 141 -10.08 -63.49 14.25
C PHE A 141 -8.57 -63.52 14.48
N SER A 142 -7.89 -62.47 14.02
CA SER A 142 -6.47 -62.27 14.28
C SER A 142 -6.22 -60.85 14.78
N VAL A 143 -5.20 -60.68 15.61
CA VAL A 143 -4.76 -59.36 16.08
C VAL A 143 -3.27 -59.21 15.85
N GLY A 144 -2.89 -58.02 15.42
CA GLY A 144 -1.53 -57.69 15.02
C GLY A 144 -1.04 -56.41 15.68
N PHE A 145 0.25 -56.38 15.95
CA PHE A 145 0.98 -55.25 16.49
C PHE A 145 2.23 -55.01 15.65
N LEU A 146 2.60 -53.74 15.52
CA LEU A 146 3.85 -53.33 14.91
C LEU A 146 4.49 -52.22 15.75
N LEU A 147 5.73 -52.44 16.15
CA LEU A 147 6.62 -51.45 16.73
C LEU A 147 7.70 -51.09 15.70
N GLY A 148 7.51 -50.01 14.97
CA GLY A 148 8.37 -49.61 13.85
C GLY A 148 7.61 -48.77 12.85
N ASN A 149 8.29 -48.41 11.76
CA ASN A 149 7.66 -47.71 10.65
C ASN A 149 7.38 -48.69 9.49
N THR A 150 6.15 -48.66 8.99
CA THR A 150 5.76 -49.33 7.72
C THR A 150 6.35 -48.51 6.57
N SER A 151 7.19 -49.09 5.71
CA SER A 151 7.80 -48.34 4.60
C SER A 151 7.54 -48.96 3.24
N ASP A 152 7.44 -48.09 2.24
CA ASP A 152 7.39 -48.45 0.83
C ASP A 152 8.75 -48.99 0.30
N GLY A 153 9.86 -48.76 1.00
CA GLY A 153 11.19 -49.29 0.63
C GLY A 153 12.37 -48.77 1.46
N THR A 154 13.57 -49.31 1.21
CA THR A 154 14.85 -48.92 1.85
C THR A 154 15.48 -47.66 1.26
N LEU A 155 15.35 -47.45 -0.07
CA LEU A 155 15.89 -46.32 -0.83
C LEU A 155 15.10 -45.02 -0.67
N ASP A 156 13.83 -45.13 -0.25
CA ASP A 156 12.96 -43.97 0.02
C ASP A 156 13.14 -43.39 1.43
N ARG A 157 13.90 -44.08 2.30
CA ARG A 157 14.23 -43.57 3.63
C ARG A 157 15.50 -42.71 3.57
N ASN A 158 15.39 -41.44 3.98
CA ASN A 158 16.54 -40.54 4.17
C ASN A 158 17.29 -40.90 5.48
N LEU A 159 17.80 -42.13 5.58
CA LEU A 159 18.43 -42.75 6.77
C LEU A 159 19.81 -42.18 7.11
N THR A 160 20.28 -41.17 6.39
CA THR A 160 21.55 -40.48 6.63
C THR A 160 21.39 -39.18 7.41
N SER A 161 20.16 -38.80 7.77
CA SER A 161 19.91 -37.61 8.60
C SER A 161 20.36 -37.86 10.05
N GLN A 162 20.94 -36.85 10.71
CA GLN A 162 21.32 -36.91 12.13
C GLN A 162 20.14 -37.15 13.10
N ASN A 163 18.90 -37.12 12.60
CA ASN A 163 17.67 -37.23 13.41
C ASN A 163 16.92 -38.56 13.22
N ALA A 164 17.53 -39.57 12.59
CA ALA A 164 16.89 -40.88 12.45
C ALA A 164 16.73 -41.57 13.81
N SER A 165 15.53 -42.07 14.09
CA SER A 165 15.20 -42.77 15.32
C SER A 165 15.51 -44.27 15.20
N PHE A 166 15.61 -44.98 16.34
CA PHE A 166 15.81 -46.43 16.36
C PHE A 166 14.78 -47.19 15.49
N PHE A 167 13.50 -46.78 15.57
CA PHE A 167 12.39 -47.38 14.83
C PHE A 167 12.36 -47.04 13.33
N ASP A 168 13.28 -46.18 12.86
CA ASP A 168 13.54 -45.96 11.43
C ASP A 168 14.51 -47.00 10.84
N TYR A 169 15.14 -47.84 11.66
CA TYR A 169 16.01 -48.94 11.21
C TYR A 169 15.46 -50.30 11.61
N VAL A 170 14.78 -50.37 12.75
CA VAL A 170 14.30 -51.62 13.34
C VAL A 170 12.79 -51.62 13.44
N SER A 171 12.17 -52.69 12.96
CA SER A 171 10.74 -52.95 13.13
C SER A 171 10.53 -54.31 13.79
N LEU A 172 9.65 -54.35 14.78
CA LEU A 172 9.21 -55.55 15.47
C LEU A 172 7.72 -55.77 15.22
N GLY A 173 7.36 -57.00 14.90
CA GLY A 173 6.00 -57.38 14.53
C GLY A 173 5.57 -58.54 15.37
N PHE A 174 4.33 -58.48 15.82
CA PHE A 174 3.75 -59.54 16.62
C PHE A 174 2.32 -59.78 16.18
N THR A 175 1.91 -61.03 16.00
CA THR A 175 0.55 -61.36 15.57
C THR A 175 0.09 -62.63 16.25
N PHE A 176 -1.16 -62.61 16.75
CA PHE A 176 -1.90 -63.82 17.09
C PHE A 176 -2.91 -64.07 15.99
N ARG A 177 -2.84 -65.24 15.36
CA ARG A 177 -3.72 -65.63 14.26
C ARG A 177 -4.64 -66.77 14.64
N ASN A 178 -5.71 -66.90 13.86
CA ASN A 178 -6.64 -68.03 13.90
C ASN A 178 -7.25 -68.24 15.30
N LEU A 179 -7.57 -67.15 16.00
CA LEU A 179 -8.27 -67.23 17.28
C LEU A 179 -9.74 -67.60 16.99
N PRO A 180 -10.21 -68.79 17.37
CA PRO A 180 -11.50 -69.31 16.94
C PRO A 180 -12.66 -68.50 17.54
N LEU A 181 -13.66 -68.21 16.72
CA LEU A 181 -14.97 -67.71 17.17
C LEU A 181 -16.04 -68.81 17.15
N THR A 182 -15.85 -69.81 16.29
CA THR A 182 -16.66 -71.04 16.16
C THR A 182 -15.75 -72.26 16.32
N ASP A 183 -16.12 -73.40 15.74
CA ASP A 183 -15.27 -74.59 15.71
C ASP A 183 -13.88 -74.28 15.12
N VAL A 184 -12.87 -74.95 15.67
CA VAL A 184 -11.47 -74.71 15.33
C VAL A 184 -11.15 -75.37 14.00
N PHE A 185 -11.00 -74.57 12.95
CA PHE A 185 -10.51 -75.04 11.65
C PHE A 185 -8.97 -74.96 11.56
N PHE A 186 -8.42 -73.82 11.98
CA PHE A 186 -6.98 -73.59 12.09
C PHE A 186 -6.58 -73.46 13.55
N THR A 187 -5.46 -74.06 13.96
CA THR A 187 -4.96 -73.88 15.33
C THR A 187 -4.52 -72.43 15.52
N PRO A 188 -4.79 -71.84 16.69
CA PRO A 188 -4.20 -70.58 17.07
C PRO A 188 -2.67 -70.61 16.90
N SER A 189 -2.11 -69.55 16.31
CA SER A 189 -0.66 -69.40 16.14
C SER A 189 -0.19 -68.02 16.58
N ALA A 190 1.07 -67.93 16.99
CA ALA A 190 1.73 -66.68 17.35
C ALA A 190 2.95 -66.45 16.44
N LEU A 191 3.04 -65.24 15.89
CA LEU A 191 4.04 -64.89 14.90
C LEU A 191 4.85 -63.72 15.43
N PHE A 192 6.17 -63.85 15.39
CA PHE A 192 7.11 -62.81 15.77
C PHE A 192 7.97 -62.47 14.57
N GLY A 193 8.18 -61.18 14.32
CA GLY A 193 9.03 -60.71 13.25
C GLY A 193 9.99 -59.62 13.72
N LEU A 194 11.19 -59.64 13.16
CA LEU A 194 12.20 -58.60 13.29
C LEU A 194 12.67 -58.22 11.89
N SER A 195 12.59 -56.94 11.56
CA SER A 195 13.21 -56.40 10.35
C SER A 195 14.21 -55.32 10.70
N VAL A 196 15.38 -55.40 10.04
CA VAL A 196 16.47 -54.46 10.18
C VAL A 196 16.83 -53.92 8.80
N ILE A 197 16.84 -52.60 8.66
CA ILE A 197 17.35 -51.91 7.46
C ILE A 197 18.77 -51.46 7.76
N LEU A 198 19.72 -51.93 6.95
CA LEU A 198 21.12 -51.61 7.14
C LEU A 198 21.42 -50.16 6.70
N PRO A 199 22.08 -49.33 7.53
CA PRO A 199 22.43 -47.97 7.15
C PRO A 199 23.34 -47.94 5.92
N ARG A 200 23.08 -47.03 4.98
CA ARG A 200 23.89 -46.77 3.76
C ARG A 200 23.91 -47.88 2.71
N THR A 201 23.18 -48.97 2.92
CA THR A 201 22.97 -50.03 1.92
C THR A 201 21.48 -50.19 1.67
N PRO A 202 21.04 -50.46 0.43
CA PRO A 202 19.63 -50.71 0.13
C PRO A 202 19.22 -52.15 0.48
N LEU A 203 19.73 -52.65 1.62
CA LEU A 203 19.54 -54.02 2.08
C LEU A 203 18.66 -54.01 3.32
N LEU A 204 17.64 -54.83 3.25
CA LEU A 204 16.75 -55.15 4.34
C LEU A 204 16.91 -56.61 4.72
N ILE A 205 16.99 -56.85 6.01
CA ILE A 205 17.04 -58.18 6.60
C ILE A 205 15.75 -58.39 7.38
N ASN A 206 15.15 -59.56 7.24
CA ASN A 206 13.92 -59.92 7.90
C ASN A 206 14.05 -61.32 8.51
N SER A 207 13.60 -61.47 9.75
CA SER A 207 13.56 -62.75 10.44
C SER A 207 12.20 -62.93 11.08
N GLY A 208 11.63 -64.13 10.94
CA GLY A 208 10.35 -64.50 11.50
C GLY A 208 10.44 -65.77 12.32
N TYR A 209 9.62 -65.86 13.35
CA TYR A 209 9.38 -67.09 14.11
C TYR A 209 7.87 -67.31 14.22
N HIS A 210 7.41 -68.46 13.75
CA HIS A 210 6.04 -68.91 13.87
C HIS A 210 5.96 -70.00 14.93
N ILE A 211 5.08 -69.79 15.89
CA ILE A 211 4.73 -70.76 16.92
C ILE A 211 3.34 -71.28 16.61
N GLN A 212 3.27 -72.58 16.40
CA GLN A 212 2.02 -73.28 16.12
C GLN A 212 2.11 -74.70 16.68
N ASP A 213 0.97 -75.24 17.14
CA ASP A 213 0.95 -76.52 17.83
C ASP A 213 1.45 -77.66 16.92
N GLY A 214 2.66 -78.16 17.21
CA GLY A 214 3.31 -79.25 16.49
C GLY A 214 4.19 -78.86 15.29
N ASP A 215 4.27 -77.58 14.90
CA ASP A 215 5.07 -77.15 13.73
C ASP A 215 5.60 -75.69 13.88
N ASP A 216 6.69 -75.55 14.64
CA ASP A 216 7.39 -74.26 14.79
C ASP A 216 8.31 -74.00 13.59
N THR A 217 8.13 -72.87 12.91
CA THR A 217 8.92 -72.52 11.73
C THR A 217 9.75 -71.23 11.90
N LYS A 218 10.95 -71.25 11.34
CA LYS A 218 11.91 -70.13 11.35
C LYS A 218 12.07 -69.58 9.95
N HIS A 219 12.01 -68.28 9.81
CA HIS A 219 12.04 -67.62 8.50
C HIS A 219 13.19 -66.62 8.46
N LEU A 220 13.95 -66.61 7.37
CA LEU A 220 14.96 -65.59 7.09
C LEU A 220 14.79 -65.08 5.66
N GLY A 221 14.66 -63.77 5.50
CA GLY A 221 14.48 -63.11 4.21
C GLY A 221 15.38 -61.90 4.05
N LEU A 222 15.80 -61.67 2.83
CA LEU A 222 16.55 -60.51 2.37
C LEU A 222 15.77 -59.80 1.26
N ASP A 223 15.74 -58.47 1.31
CA ASP A 223 15.24 -57.62 0.23
C ASP A 223 16.30 -56.59 -0.12
N LEU A 224 16.83 -56.68 -1.34
CA LEU A 224 17.87 -55.81 -1.88
C LEU A 224 17.25 -54.91 -2.96
N GLU A 225 17.11 -53.63 -2.66
CA GLU A 225 16.62 -52.65 -3.63
C GLU A 225 17.75 -52.20 -4.56
N LEU A 226 17.76 -52.74 -5.77
CA LEU A 226 18.74 -52.40 -6.80
C LEU A 226 18.49 -51.00 -7.37
N SER A 227 17.22 -50.58 -7.43
CA SER A 227 16.78 -49.24 -7.82
C SER A 227 15.38 -48.95 -7.27
N LYS A 228 14.84 -47.74 -7.52
CA LYS A 228 13.46 -47.40 -7.15
C LYS A 228 12.38 -48.28 -7.81
N ASN A 229 12.71 -48.92 -8.92
CA ASN A 229 11.79 -49.73 -9.71
C ASN A 229 12.06 -51.23 -9.60
N PHE A 230 13.24 -51.63 -9.12
CA PHE A 230 13.66 -53.03 -9.11
C PHE A 230 14.21 -53.44 -7.75
N SER A 231 13.68 -54.53 -7.20
CA SER A 231 14.27 -55.19 -6.04
C SER A 231 14.44 -56.69 -6.27
N PHE A 232 15.40 -57.25 -5.56
CA PHE A 232 15.69 -58.67 -5.53
C PHE A 232 15.44 -59.19 -4.13
N THR A 233 14.68 -60.27 -4.02
CA THR A 233 14.31 -60.88 -2.75
C THR A 233 14.77 -62.33 -2.72
N THR A 234 15.27 -62.78 -1.58
CA THR A 234 15.61 -64.19 -1.36
C THR A 234 15.49 -64.55 0.10
N GLY A 235 15.22 -65.81 0.40
CA GLY A 235 14.95 -66.25 1.75
C GLY A 235 14.78 -67.74 1.85
N VAL A 236 14.84 -68.21 3.09
CA VAL A 236 14.85 -69.61 3.46
C VAL A 236 13.94 -69.83 4.67
N GLU A 237 13.24 -70.95 4.68
CA GLU A 237 12.49 -71.45 5.81
C GLU A 237 13.27 -72.56 6.51
N ASN A 238 13.25 -72.58 7.85
CA ASN A 238 13.91 -73.54 8.73
C ASN A 238 15.42 -73.72 8.51
N LEU A 239 16.06 -72.79 7.79
CA LEU A 239 17.43 -72.94 7.28
C LEU A 239 17.61 -74.20 6.39
N ASP A 240 16.53 -74.68 5.79
CA ASP A 240 16.49 -75.81 4.89
C ASP A 240 16.79 -75.36 3.45
N PHE A 241 17.85 -75.92 2.85
CA PHE A 241 18.27 -75.58 1.48
C PHE A 241 17.38 -76.17 0.38
N ASP A 242 16.36 -76.94 0.71
CA ASP A 242 15.30 -77.31 -0.22
C ASP A 242 14.06 -76.39 -0.12
N ARG A 243 13.98 -75.56 0.94
CA ARG A 243 12.92 -74.59 1.19
C ARG A 243 13.38 -73.14 1.08
N TRP A 244 13.99 -72.80 -0.06
CA TRP A 244 14.30 -71.41 -0.40
C TRP A 244 13.47 -70.87 -1.56
N GLY A 245 13.32 -69.56 -1.56
CA GLY A 245 12.74 -68.79 -2.64
C GLY A 245 13.67 -67.68 -3.10
N MET A 246 13.60 -67.35 -4.38
CA MET A 246 14.22 -66.12 -4.90
C MET A 246 13.29 -65.46 -5.90
N GLY A 247 13.26 -64.14 -5.89
CA GLY A 247 12.34 -63.38 -6.71
C GLY A 247 12.86 -62.02 -7.12
N PHE A 248 12.22 -61.48 -8.14
CA PHE A 248 12.41 -60.12 -8.60
C PHE A 248 11.09 -59.38 -8.50
N ARG A 249 11.20 -58.13 -8.07
CA ARG A 249 10.11 -57.17 -8.08
C ARG A 249 10.37 -56.11 -9.12
N TYR A 250 9.33 -55.80 -9.87
CA TYR A 250 9.25 -54.57 -10.66
C TYR A 250 8.13 -53.68 -10.15
N ARG A 251 8.44 -52.43 -9.85
CA ARG A 251 7.49 -51.41 -9.37
C ARG A 251 7.44 -50.23 -10.34
N GLN A 252 6.22 -49.84 -10.71
CA GLN A 252 5.91 -48.59 -11.41
C GLN A 252 4.78 -47.87 -10.66
N GLU A 253 4.49 -46.61 -11.02
CA GLU A 253 3.57 -45.74 -10.26
C GLU A 253 2.19 -46.35 -9.98
N TYR A 254 1.66 -47.19 -10.87
CA TYR A 254 0.32 -47.78 -10.74
C TYR A 254 0.29 -49.29 -10.59
N PHE A 255 1.41 -49.99 -10.76
CA PHE A 255 1.42 -51.44 -10.62
C PHE A 255 2.76 -51.97 -10.11
N MET A 256 2.69 -53.10 -9.41
CA MET A 256 3.82 -53.87 -8.92
C MET A 256 3.66 -55.31 -9.38
N VAL A 257 4.76 -55.91 -9.83
CA VAL A 257 4.82 -57.30 -10.24
C VAL A 257 5.92 -57.99 -9.44
N ASP A 258 5.55 -59.06 -8.75
CA ASP A 258 6.46 -59.94 -8.04
C ASP A 258 6.50 -61.29 -8.74
N ALA A 259 7.67 -61.67 -9.25
CA ALA A 259 7.92 -62.97 -9.85
C ALA A 259 8.93 -63.73 -9.00
N THR A 260 8.54 -64.91 -8.49
CA THR A 260 9.36 -65.68 -7.54
C THR A 260 9.46 -67.12 -7.98
N TYR A 261 10.68 -67.67 -8.01
CA TYR A 261 10.89 -69.10 -8.10
C TYR A 261 10.89 -69.72 -6.70
N SER A 262 10.10 -70.77 -6.53
CA SER A 262 10.05 -71.60 -5.33
C SER A 262 10.78 -72.91 -5.60
N LYS A 263 11.78 -73.24 -4.77
CA LYS A 263 12.44 -74.54 -4.86
C LYS A 263 11.56 -75.68 -4.36
N GLU A 264 10.83 -75.46 -3.26
CA GLU A 264 9.90 -76.44 -2.67
C GLU A 264 8.76 -76.82 -3.62
N LEU A 265 8.17 -75.85 -4.31
CA LEU A 265 7.06 -76.07 -5.25
C LEU A 265 7.53 -76.30 -6.69
N GLU A 266 8.85 -76.22 -6.93
CA GLU A 266 9.53 -76.31 -8.23
C GLU A 266 8.89 -75.47 -9.36
N ARG A 267 8.44 -74.25 -9.03
CA ARG A 267 7.68 -73.40 -9.97
C ARG A 267 7.82 -71.91 -9.72
N PHE A 268 7.38 -71.12 -10.70
CA PHE A 268 7.23 -69.67 -10.57
C PHE A 268 5.87 -69.27 -10.02
N LEU A 269 5.88 -68.31 -9.08
CA LEU A 269 4.72 -67.65 -8.51
C LEU A 269 4.68 -66.20 -9.00
N LEU A 270 3.48 -65.70 -9.30
CA LEU A 270 3.28 -64.35 -9.79
C LEU A 270 2.22 -63.62 -8.95
N THR A 271 2.60 -62.47 -8.39
CA THR A 271 1.66 -61.51 -7.78
C THR A 271 1.68 -60.21 -8.55
N ILE A 272 0.50 -59.68 -8.83
CA ILE A 272 0.35 -58.37 -9.44
C ILE A 272 -0.54 -57.53 -8.51
N THR A 273 -0.01 -56.38 -8.10
CA THR A 273 -0.74 -55.38 -7.31
C THR A 273 -0.92 -54.13 -8.16
N THR A 274 -2.13 -53.62 -8.25
CA THR A 274 -2.47 -52.40 -8.98
C THR A 274 -3.05 -51.36 -8.04
N ARG A 275 -2.55 -50.13 -8.16
CA ARG A 275 -3.10 -48.96 -7.47
C ARG A 275 -4.28 -48.44 -8.28
N ILE A 276 -5.47 -48.49 -7.70
CA ILE A 276 -6.73 -48.05 -8.34
C ILE A 276 -7.19 -46.67 -7.85
N SER A 277 -6.26 -45.89 -7.30
CA SER A 277 -6.45 -44.50 -6.87
C SER A 277 -5.24 -43.66 -7.25
N GLY A 278 -5.32 -42.34 -7.08
CA GLY A 278 -4.12 -41.50 -7.18
C GLY A 278 -3.10 -41.88 -6.09
N ASN A 279 -1.83 -41.48 -6.24
CA ASN A 279 -0.87 -41.72 -5.16
C ASN A 279 -1.31 -41.01 -3.85
N PRO A 280 -0.82 -41.43 -2.67
CA PRO A 280 -1.21 -40.83 -1.39
C PRO A 280 -1.10 -39.29 -1.35
N SER A 281 -0.07 -38.72 -1.98
CA SER A 281 0.10 -37.26 -2.09
C SER A 281 -1.01 -36.59 -2.88
N GLN A 282 -1.45 -37.19 -3.98
CA GLN A 282 -2.56 -36.69 -4.79
C GLN A 282 -3.89 -36.76 -4.03
N ILE A 283 -4.15 -37.86 -3.29
CA ILE A 283 -5.37 -38.03 -2.48
C ILE A 283 -5.39 -37.06 -1.30
N ALA A 284 -4.24 -36.78 -0.69
CA ALA A 284 -4.15 -35.91 0.48
C ALA A 284 -4.34 -34.43 0.11
N ARG A 285 -3.82 -33.98 -1.04
CA ARG A 285 -3.77 -32.55 -1.43
C ARG A 285 -5.12 -31.80 -1.37
N PRO A 286 -6.28 -32.39 -1.77
CA PRO A 286 -7.59 -31.77 -1.55
C PRO A 286 -7.90 -31.40 -0.09
N TYR A 287 -7.48 -32.21 0.89
CA TYR A 287 -7.67 -31.91 2.31
C TYR A 287 -6.86 -30.69 2.73
N PHE A 288 -5.59 -30.61 2.30
CA PHE A 288 -4.74 -29.43 2.55
C PHE A 288 -5.33 -28.15 1.95
N ASN A 289 -5.81 -28.22 0.71
CA ASN A 289 -6.43 -27.09 0.02
C ASN A 289 -7.71 -26.62 0.73
N ARG A 290 -8.58 -27.55 1.15
CA ARG A 290 -9.78 -27.22 1.94
C ARG A 290 -9.43 -26.64 3.30
N ALA A 291 -8.41 -27.17 3.97
CA ALA A 291 -7.94 -26.65 5.25
C ALA A 291 -7.47 -25.18 5.13
N ASN A 292 -6.66 -24.88 4.11
CA ASN A 292 -6.20 -23.51 3.83
C ASN A 292 -7.34 -22.57 3.43
N ARG A 293 -8.33 -23.05 2.67
CA ARG A 293 -9.54 -22.27 2.38
C ARG A 293 -10.31 -21.95 3.67
N TYR A 294 -10.53 -22.93 4.53
CA TYR A 294 -11.19 -22.73 5.81
C TYR A 294 -10.40 -21.80 6.73
N LEU A 295 -9.07 -21.82 6.69
CA LEU A 295 -8.25 -20.83 7.39
C LEU A 295 -8.50 -19.40 6.90
N LYS A 296 -8.55 -19.18 5.58
CA LYS A 296 -8.86 -17.87 4.99
C LYS A 296 -10.27 -17.38 5.36
N GLU A 297 -11.23 -18.30 5.40
CA GLU A 297 -12.60 -18.06 5.86
C GLU A 297 -12.73 -17.94 7.40
N LYS A 298 -11.62 -18.02 8.15
CA LYS A 298 -11.59 -18.00 9.63
C LYS A 298 -12.39 -19.14 10.30
N ARG A 299 -12.63 -20.24 9.58
CA ARG A 299 -13.32 -21.46 10.05
C ARG A 299 -12.33 -22.44 10.67
N PHE A 300 -11.74 -22.06 11.81
CA PHE A 300 -10.62 -22.77 12.43
C PHE A 300 -10.89 -24.25 12.78
N ARG A 301 -12.11 -24.62 13.25
CA ARG A 301 -12.44 -26.02 13.60
C ARG A 301 -12.46 -26.91 12.36
N SER A 302 -13.06 -26.41 11.27
CA SER A 302 -13.08 -27.11 9.98
C SER A 302 -11.68 -27.20 9.38
N ALA A 303 -10.88 -26.13 9.48
CA ALA A 303 -9.50 -26.13 9.03
C ALA A 303 -8.66 -27.18 9.78
N LEU A 304 -8.76 -27.23 11.11
CA LEU A 304 -8.04 -28.21 11.93
C LEU A 304 -8.41 -29.65 11.55
N SER A 305 -9.70 -29.94 11.36
CA SER A 305 -10.15 -31.28 10.94
C SER A 305 -9.53 -31.69 9.60
N GLU A 306 -9.54 -30.80 8.61
CA GLU A 306 -8.97 -31.09 7.29
C GLU A 306 -7.43 -31.21 7.32
N PHE A 307 -6.73 -30.40 8.14
CA PHE A 307 -5.29 -30.59 8.36
C PHE A 307 -5.00 -31.95 9.00
N LYS A 308 -5.77 -32.38 10.01
CA LYS A 308 -5.58 -33.71 10.62
C LYS A 308 -5.79 -34.83 9.61
N LYS A 309 -6.80 -34.72 8.73
CA LYS A 309 -7.01 -35.70 7.64
C LYS A 309 -5.82 -35.73 6.69
N TYR A 310 -5.31 -34.57 6.27
CA TYR A 310 -4.10 -34.47 5.45
C TYR A 310 -2.89 -35.13 6.13
N LEU A 311 -2.64 -34.81 7.40
CA LEU A 311 -1.50 -35.34 8.17
C LEU A 311 -1.57 -36.86 8.37
N SER A 312 -2.77 -37.46 8.34
CA SER A 312 -2.92 -38.92 8.48
C SER A 312 -2.37 -39.74 7.31
N PHE A 313 -2.06 -39.10 6.17
CA PHE A 313 -1.39 -39.72 5.03
C PHE A 313 0.14 -39.82 5.20
N GLU A 314 0.73 -39.16 6.19
CA GLU A 314 2.17 -39.28 6.55
C GLU A 314 3.16 -38.94 5.40
N ILE A 315 2.76 -38.06 4.49
CA ILE A 315 3.58 -37.66 3.33
C ILE A 315 4.71 -36.73 3.78
N PRO A 316 5.97 -36.93 3.34
CA PRO A 316 7.05 -35.98 3.60
C PRO A 316 6.96 -34.74 2.71
N GLY A 317 7.33 -33.55 3.24
CA GLY A 317 7.46 -32.34 2.43
C GLY A 317 7.15 -31.04 3.16
N LYS A 318 7.27 -29.92 2.44
CA LYS A 318 7.02 -28.56 2.97
C LYS A 318 5.55 -28.36 3.36
N GLU A 319 4.61 -28.88 2.55
CA GLU A 319 3.18 -28.80 2.84
C GLU A 319 2.82 -29.52 4.16
N THR A 320 3.47 -30.65 4.46
CA THR A 320 3.34 -31.36 5.74
C THR A 320 3.83 -30.56 6.92
N GLN A 321 5.01 -29.96 6.83
CA GLN A 321 5.52 -29.07 7.89
C GLN A 321 4.58 -27.90 8.14
N GLN A 322 4.03 -27.31 7.07
CA GLN A 322 3.06 -26.23 7.16
C GLN A 322 1.75 -26.67 7.81
N ALA A 323 1.20 -27.82 7.41
CA ALA A 323 -0.01 -28.39 7.99
C ALA A 323 0.15 -28.69 9.49
N GLN A 324 1.31 -29.22 9.91
CA GLN A 324 1.64 -29.46 11.32
C GLN A 324 1.65 -28.16 12.12
N LEU A 325 2.36 -27.13 11.63
CA LEU A 325 2.44 -25.83 12.30
C LEU A 325 1.07 -25.18 12.43
N PHE A 326 0.25 -25.21 11.37
CA PHE A 326 -1.09 -24.65 11.43
C PHE A 326 -2.03 -25.43 12.33
N ALA A 327 -2.04 -26.76 12.27
CA ALA A 327 -2.84 -27.58 13.17
C ALA A 327 -2.49 -27.27 14.64
N LEU A 328 -1.19 -27.26 14.98
CA LEU A 328 -0.72 -26.95 16.34
C LEU A 328 -1.08 -25.53 16.79
N ALA A 329 -0.95 -24.54 15.90
CA ALA A 329 -1.30 -23.16 16.21
C ALA A 329 -2.81 -22.98 16.46
N ILE A 330 -3.64 -23.66 15.67
CA ILE A 330 -5.10 -23.67 15.84
C ILE A 330 -5.49 -24.38 17.15
N GLU A 331 -4.87 -25.52 17.46
CA GLU A 331 -5.11 -26.25 18.72
C GLU A 331 -4.77 -25.41 19.94
N ARG A 332 -3.57 -24.83 19.99
CA ARG A 332 -3.16 -23.91 21.06
C ARG A 332 -4.09 -22.72 21.20
N ARG A 333 -4.59 -22.21 20.07
CA ARG A 333 -5.59 -21.13 20.10
C ARG A 333 -6.88 -21.60 20.75
N PHE A 334 -7.39 -22.77 20.39
CA PHE A 334 -8.61 -23.30 21.00
C PHE A 334 -8.44 -23.56 22.49
N GLU A 335 -7.31 -24.11 22.93
CA GLU A 335 -7.02 -24.29 24.36
C GLU A 335 -7.05 -22.96 25.11
N ARG A 336 -6.37 -21.93 24.60
CA ARG A 336 -6.39 -20.58 25.20
C ARG A 336 -7.79 -19.97 25.21
N THR A 337 -8.51 -20.08 24.10
CA THR A 337 -9.87 -19.57 23.99
C THR A 337 -10.82 -20.27 24.94
N GLN A 338 -10.66 -21.59 25.15
CA GLN A 338 -11.49 -22.35 26.09
C GLN A 338 -11.27 -21.90 27.53
N VAL A 339 -10.02 -21.68 27.96
CA VAL A 339 -9.71 -21.14 29.30
C VAL A 339 -10.36 -19.77 29.51
N VAL A 340 -10.35 -18.90 28.49
CA VAL A 340 -11.02 -17.60 28.54
C VAL A 340 -12.54 -17.76 28.63
N ILE A 341 -13.13 -18.64 27.82
CA ILE A 341 -14.56 -18.95 27.86
C ILE A 341 -14.97 -19.44 29.25
N ASP A 342 -14.24 -20.40 29.82
CA ASP A 342 -14.53 -20.97 31.12
C ASP A 342 -14.43 -19.91 32.23
N SER A 343 -13.39 -19.07 32.19
CA SER A 343 -13.21 -17.95 33.14
C SER A 343 -14.33 -16.92 33.02
N LEU A 344 -14.68 -16.48 31.81
CA LEU A 344 -15.76 -15.53 31.58
C LEU A 344 -17.11 -16.12 32.02
N TYR A 345 -17.31 -17.42 31.80
CA TYR A 345 -18.57 -18.09 32.13
C TYR A 345 -18.74 -18.20 33.64
N ALA A 346 -17.69 -18.58 34.37
CA ALA A 346 -17.70 -18.63 35.83
C ALA A 346 -17.95 -17.25 36.46
N GLU A 347 -17.36 -16.19 35.89
CA GLU A 347 -17.56 -14.83 36.37
C GLU A 347 -18.97 -14.30 36.05
N ALA A 348 -19.49 -14.59 34.86
CA ALA A 348 -20.86 -14.27 34.50
C ALA A 348 -21.86 -14.93 35.46
N GLN A 349 -21.66 -16.21 35.82
CA GLN A 349 -22.52 -16.91 36.78
C GLN A 349 -22.59 -16.23 38.14
N LYS A 350 -21.46 -15.73 38.67
CA LYS A 350 -21.44 -15.01 39.96
C LYS A 350 -22.22 -13.70 39.92
N ARG A 351 -22.16 -12.99 38.79
CA ARG A 351 -22.73 -11.64 38.63
C ARG A 351 -24.24 -11.63 38.39
N ILE A 352 -24.84 -12.75 37.98
CA ILE A 352 -26.26 -12.84 37.61
C ILE A 352 -27.22 -12.57 38.78
N TYR A 353 -26.84 -12.94 39.99
CA TYR A 353 -27.69 -12.76 41.18
C TYR A 353 -27.53 -11.39 41.84
N GLN A 354 -26.65 -10.53 41.32
CA GLN A 354 -26.36 -9.22 41.90
C GLN A 354 -27.31 -8.13 41.36
N LYS A 355 -27.31 -6.94 41.95
CA LYS A 355 -28.09 -5.79 41.44
C LYS A 355 -27.47 -5.23 40.15
N ASN A 356 -28.24 -4.48 39.36
CA ASN A 356 -27.69 -3.67 38.26
C ASN A 356 -26.59 -2.74 38.83
N PRO A 357 -25.39 -2.61 38.22
CA PRO A 357 -25.00 -2.94 36.84
C PRO A 357 -24.37 -4.33 36.63
N GLN A 358 -24.19 -5.14 37.67
CA GLN A 358 -23.44 -6.40 37.57
C GLN A 358 -24.13 -7.44 36.67
N LYS A 359 -25.48 -7.43 36.63
CA LYS A 359 -26.26 -8.22 35.67
C LYS A 359 -25.95 -7.89 34.20
N LEU A 360 -25.66 -6.63 33.88
CA LEU A 360 -25.30 -6.21 32.52
C LEU A 360 -23.86 -6.60 32.19
N ASN A 361 -22.95 -6.55 33.16
CA ASN A 361 -21.61 -7.09 32.99
C ASN A 361 -21.64 -8.60 32.72
N ALA A 362 -22.51 -9.35 33.42
CA ALA A 362 -22.73 -10.76 33.14
C ALA A 362 -23.24 -10.99 31.71
N ALA A 363 -24.22 -10.21 31.26
CA ALA A 363 -24.72 -10.29 29.89
C ALA A 363 -23.62 -9.99 28.85
N TYR A 364 -22.76 -9.00 29.12
CA TYR A 364 -21.63 -8.65 28.27
C TYR A 364 -20.59 -9.79 28.17
N ASP A 365 -20.22 -10.38 29.31
CA ASP A 365 -19.29 -11.51 29.35
C ASP A 365 -19.84 -12.71 28.57
N LEU A 366 -21.16 -12.95 28.65
CA LEU A 366 -21.84 -14.02 27.90
C LEU A 366 -21.92 -13.75 26.39
N ILE A 367 -22.14 -12.50 25.98
CA ILE A 367 -22.08 -12.11 24.56
C ILE A 367 -20.67 -12.35 24.01
N LYS A 368 -19.62 -11.97 24.75
CA LYS A 368 -18.23 -12.28 24.39
C LYS A 368 -17.97 -13.77 24.24
N ILE A 369 -18.54 -14.60 25.13
CA ILE A 369 -18.44 -16.06 25.00
C ILE A 369 -19.08 -16.52 23.69
N LEU A 370 -20.25 -16.00 23.33
CA LEU A 370 -20.93 -16.37 22.08
C LEU A 370 -20.25 -15.83 20.82
N GLU A 371 -19.49 -14.74 20.92
CA GLU A 371 -18.58 -14.30 19.86
C GLU A 371 -17.40 -15.27 19.66
N LEU A 372 -16.86 -15.81 20.76
CA LEU A 372 -15.74 -16.76 20.76
C LEU A 372 -16.16 -18.19 20.39
N ASP A 373 -17.30 -18.65 20.89
CA ASP A 373 -17.95 -19.92 20.57
C ASP A 373 -19.47 -19.73 20.39
N PRO A 374 -19.94 -19.49 19.16
CA PRO A 374 -21.36 -19.33 18.86
C PRO A 374 -22.23 -20.57 19.19
N THR A 375 -21.60 -21.74 19.36
CA THR A 375 -22.30 -22.99 19.69
C THR A 375 -22.40 -23.25 21.19
N HIS A 376 -21.90 -22.33 22.03
CA HIS A 376 -21.87 -22.50 23.49
C HIS A 376 -23.28 -22.41 24.12
N LEU A 377 -23.96 -23.55 24.14
CA LEU A 377 -25.36 -23.69 24.57
C LEU A 377 -25.62 -23.06 25.94
N ARG A 378 -24.74 -23.32 26.91
CA ARG A 378 -24.89 -22.85 28.30
C ARG A 378 -24.84 -21.32 28.43
N ALA A 379 -24.04 -20.64 27.60
CA ALA A 379 -23.96 -19.19 27.60
C ALA A 379 -25.21 -18.57 26.97
N ARG A 380 -25.70 -19.18 25.88
CA ARG A 380 -26.93 -18.77 25.21
C ARG A 380 -28.15 -18.88 26.12
N THR A 381 -28.31 -20.00 26.82
CA THR A 381 -29.40 -20.19 27.78
C THR A 381 -29.35 -19.14 28.89
N LEU A 382 -28.15 -18.87 29.44
CA LEU A 382 -27.98 -17.91 30.52
C LEU A 382 -28.23 -16.46 30.06
N LEU A 383 -27.79 -16.10 28.86
CA LEU A 383 -28.05 -14.79 28.27
C LEU A 383 -29.56 -14.55 28.06
N ASN A 384 -30.31 -15.57 27.62
CA ASN A 384 -31.77 -15.47 27.48
C ASN A 384 -32.47 -15.14 28.81
N THR A 385 -31.97 -15.61 29.95
CA THR A 385 -32.54 -15.26 31.27
C THR A 385 -32.33 -13.79 31.65
N LEU A 386 -31.30 -13.15 31.08
CA LEU A 386 -30.96 -11.74 31.30
C LEU A 386 -31.67 -10.80 30.33
N GLN A 387 -32.40 -11.31 29.34
CA GLN A 387 -33.08 -10.51 28.32
C GLN A 387 -33.98 -9.40 28.90
N PRO A 388 -34.76 -9.60 29.99
CA PRO A 388 -35.56 -8.52 30.56
C PRO A 388 -34.71 -7.34 31.08
N ALA A 389 -33.56 -7.62 31.70
CA ALA A 389 -32.64 -6.59 32.19
C ALA A 389 -31.94 -5.86 31.04
N ILE A 390 -31.60 -6.59 29.97
CA ILE A 390 -31.06 -6.03 28.73
C ILE A 390 -32.09 -5.09 28.08
N ASN A 391 -33.35 -5.53 27.96
CA ASN A 391 -34.42 -4.72 27.37
C ASN A 391 -34.66 -3.42 28.15
N ASP A 392 -34.66 -3.47 29.50
CA ASP A 392 -34.77 -2.26 30.34
C ASP A 392 -33.57 -1.31 30.15
N PHE A 393 -32.36 -1.86 30.08
CA PHE A 393 -31.15 -1.08 29.80
C PHE A 393 -31.19 -0.41 28.43
N VAL A 394 -31.55 -1.15 27.37
CA VAL A 394 -31.67 -0.60 26.01
C VAL A 394 -32.70 0.52 26.00
N LYS A 395 -33.89 0.32 26.58
CA LYS A 395 -34.94 1.35 26.63
C LYS A 395 -34.48 2.62 27.35
N LYS A 396 -33.89 2.51 28.55
CA LYS A 396 -33.40 3.67 29.31
C LYS A 396 -32.24 4.37 28.61
N SER A 397 -31.30 3.59 28.07
CA SER A 397 -30.13 4.12 27.36
C SER A 397 -30.54 4.82 26.07
N SER A 398 -31.53 4.30 25.33
CA SER A 398 -32.07 4.97 24.14
C SER A 398 -32.62 6.36 24.49
N LEU A 399 -33.36 6.51 25.59
CA LEU A 399 -33.87 7.83 26.02
C LEU A 399 -32.73 8.81 26.33
N VAL A 400 -31.71 8.37 27.07
CA VAL A 400 -30.54 9.21 27.38
C VAL A 400 -29.75 9.53 26.12
N GLY A 401 -29.54 8.57 25.23
CA GLY A 401 -28.83 8.77 23.95
C GLY A 401 -29.53 9.80 23.06
N VAL A 402 -30.86 9.71 22.95
CA VAL A 402 -31.67 10.70 22.22
C VAL A 402 -31.59 12.08 22.87
N GLN A 403 -31.64 12.16 24.19
CA GLN A 403 -31.51 13.44 24.91
C GLN A 403 -30.14 14.08 24.67
N LYS A 404 -29.05 13.30 24.79
CA LYS A 404 -27.68 13.76 24.53
C LYS A 404 -27.48 14.21 23.08
N PHE A 405 -28.13 13.53 22.13
CA PHE A 405 -28.15 13.96 20.74
C PHE A 405 -28.84 15.31 20.55
N LYS A 406 -29.99 15.53 21.21
CA LYS A 406 -30.71 16.83 21.18
C LYS A 406 -29.90 17.96 21.83
N GLU A 407 -29.11 17.65 22.86
CA GLU A 407 -28.20 18.59 23.52
C GLU A 407 -26.89 18.85 22.73
N ALA A 408 -26.77 18.32 21.50
CA ALA A 408 -25.56 18.39 20.67
C ALA A 408 -24.30 17.76 21.29
N GLN A 409 -24.47 16.88 22.29
CA GLN A 409 -23.39 16.11 22.92
C GLN A 409 -23.15 14.82 22.14
N TYR A 410 -22.77 14.96 20.87
CA TYR A 410 -22.72 13.86 19.89
C TYR A 410 -21.76 12.73 20.28
N LEU A 411 -20.59 13.04 20.86
CA LEU A 411 -19.62 12.03 21.30
C LEU A 411 -20.16 11.18 22.46
N GLU A 412 -20.91 11.78 23.39
CA GLU A 412 -21.55 11.06 24.50
C GLU A 412 -22.71 10.21 24.00
N ALA A 413 -23.55 10.78 23.12
CA ALA A 413 -24.63 10.05 22.47
C ALA A 413 -24.11 8.84 21.69
N ARG A 414 -22.97 8.99 20.97
CA ARG A 414 -22.32 7.91 20.22
C ARG A 414 -21.97 6.73 21.13
N LYS A 415 -21.29 7.01 22.25
CA LYS A 415 -20.91 5.99 23.24
C LYS A 415 -22.11 5.24 23.79
N ILE A 416 -23.26 5.90 23.94
CA ILE A 416 -24.48 5.28 24.45
C ILE A 416 -25.09 4.34 23.40
N PHE A 417 -25.22 4.80 22.14
CA PHE A 417 -25.77 3.98 21.06
C PHE A 417 -24.85 2.80 20.67
N GLU A 418 -23.53 3.01 20.67
CA GLU A 418 -22.54 1.92 20.53
C GLU A 418 -22.72 0.86 21.62
N LYS A 419 -22.92 1.29 22.88
CA LYS A 419 -23.21 0.35 23.99
C LYS A 419 -24.52 -0.42 23.81
N ILE A 420 -25.55 0.22 23.24
CA ILE A 420 -26.82 -0.46 22.95
C ILE A 420 -26.60 -1.59 21.94
N LEU A 421 -25.84 -1.33 20.87
CA LEU A 421 -25.57 -2.33 19.81
C LEU A 421 -24.77 -3.55 20.28
N ILE A 422 -24.04 -3.44 21.39
CA ILE A 422 -23.39 -4.61 22.01
C ILE A 422 -24.45 -5.63 22.47
N PHE A 423 -25.57 -5.17 23.03
CA PHE A 423 -26.61 -6.05 23.58
C PHE A 423 -27.77 -6.31 22.60
N ASP A 424 -28.03 -5.38 21.68
CA ASP A 424 -29.03 -5.51 20.63
C ASP A 424 -28.43 -5.07 19.27
N PRO A 425 -27.69 -5.95 18.59
CA PRO A 425 -26.99 -5.61 17.34
C PRO A 425 -27.94 -5.17 16.20
N ASN A 426 -29.21 -5.56 16.27
CA ASN A 426 -30.22 -5.26 15.26
C ASN A 426 -31.08 -4.04 15.64
N ASN A 427 -30.67 -3.25 16.64
CA ASN A 427 -31.43 -2.09 17.07
C ASN A 427 -31.43 -0.98 16.01
N GLN A 428 -32.52 -0.89 15.25
CA GLN A 428 -32.65 0.07 14.15
C GLN A 428 -32.51 1.53 14.62
N GLN A 429 -33.03 1.85 15.81
CA GLN A 429 -32.95 3.20 16.36
C GLN A 429 -31.49 3.60 16.61
N ALA A 430 -30.70 2.73 17.27
CA ALA A 430 -29.30 3.00 17.54
C ALA A 430 -28.49 3.17 16.23
N HIS A 431 -28.72 2.34 15.21
CA HIS A 431 -28.10 2.49 13.90
C HIS A 431 -28.42 3.84 13.24
N ASN A 432 -29.70 4.22 13.21
CA ASN A 432 -30.13 5.50 12.62
C ASN A 432 -29.50 6.71 13.34
N TYR A 433 -29.43 6.68 14.68
CA TYR A 433 -28.80 7.76 15.44
C TYR A 433 -27.29 7.79 15.29
N LEU A 434 -26.61 6.64 15.21
CA LEU A 434 -25.17 6.59 14.96
C LEU A 434 -24.83 7.18 13.60
N GLN A 435 -25.59 6.86 12.55
CA GLN A 435 -25.42 7.47 11.24
C GLN A 435 -25.61 9.00 11.30
N ALA A 436 -26.69 9.47 11.94
CA ALA A 436 -26.93 10.91 12.10
C ALA A 436 -25.84 11.61 12.94
N ILE A 437 -25.28 10.92 13.94
CA ILE A 437 -24.16 11.41 14.74
C ILE A 437 -22.89 11.51 13.89
N GLU A 438 -22.58 10.49 13.09
CA GLU A 438 -21.42 10.50 12.19
C GLU A 438 -21.49 11.65 11.19
N ASP A 439 -22.66 11.89 10.59
CA ASP A 439 -22.89 13.03 9.70
C ASP A 439 -22.63 14.37 10.43
N LYS A 440 -23.13 14.52 11.66
CA LYS A 440 -22.92 15.74 12.47
C LYS A 440 -21.47 15.93 12.92
N LEU A 441 -20.80 14.86 13.32
CA LEU A 441 -19.38 14.90 13.70
C LEU A 441 -18.50 15.25 12.50
N LYS A 442 -18.83 14.75 11.31
CA LYS A 442 -18.15 15.10 10.07
C LYS A 442 -18.32 16.58 9.75
N GLU A 443 -19.56 17.09 9.82
CA GLU A 443 -19.86 18.51 9.62
C GLU A 443 -19.07 19.41 10.59
N LEU A 444 -19.06 19.07 11.89
CA LEU A 444 -18.29 19.78 12.91
C LEU A 444 -16.79 19.72 12.62
N SER A 445 -16.26 18.55 12.27
CA SER A 445 -14.86 18.38 11.90
C SER A 445 -14.46 19.31 10.74
N GLU A 446 -15.27 19.36 9.69
CA GLU A 446 -15.03 20.23 8.53
C GLU A 446 -15.04 21.72 8.93
N GLN A 447 -15.98 22.15 9.78
CA GLN A 447 -16.02 23.52 10.29
C GLN A 447 -14.74 23.90 11.06
N TYR A 448 -14.29 23.03 11.97
CA TYR A 448 -13.04 23.25 12.71
C TYR A 448 -11.81 23.23 11.80
N PHE A 449 -11.80 22.36 10.80
CA PHE A 449 -10.74 22.33 9.80
C PHE A 449 -10.65 23.66 9.03
N PHE A 450 -11.76 24.17 8.48
CA PHE A 450 -11.75 25.43 7.74
C PHE A 450 -11.39 26.63 8.63
N ARG A 451 -11.79 26.64 9.91
CA ARG A 451 -11.31 27.64 10.88
C ARG A 451 -9.80 27.55 11.08
N GLY A 452 -9.27 26.33 11.20
CA GLY A 452 -7.83 26.09 11.28
C GLY A 452 -7.08 26.59 10.05
N VAL A 453 -7.60 26.35 8.85
CA VAL A 453 -7.04 26.87 7.59
C VAL A 453 -7.05 28.40 7.58
N GLY A 454 -8.14 29.02 8.04
CA GLY A 454 -8.24 30.48 8.17
C GLY A 454 -7.16 31.06 9.10
N PHE A 455 -6.97 30.46 10.29
CA PHE A 455 -5.88 30.87 11.19
C PHE A 455 -4.49 30.59 10.62
N TYR A 456 -4.31 29.48 9.90
CA TYR A 456 -3.06 29.12 9.23
C TYR A 456 -2.68 30.17 8.17
N GLN A 457 -3.64 30.62 7.36
CA GLN A 457 -3.44 31.69 6.37
C GLN A 457 -3.14 33.04 7.03
N GLN A 458 -3.71 33.31 8.20
CA GLN A 458 -3.40 34.50 9.02
C GLN A 458 -2.08 34.38 9.80
N THR A 459 -1.28 33.33 9.58
CA THR A 459 -0.03 33.03 10.33
C THR A 459 -0.20 32.84 11.83
N LYS A 460 -1.44 32.66 12.32
CA LYS A 460 -1.75 32.40 13.74
C LYS A 460 -1.64 30.91 14.03
N PHE A 461 -0.43 30.37 13.95
CA PHE A 461 -0.19 28.93 13.95
C PHE A 461 -0.63 28.22 15.25
N THR A 462 -0.55 28.89 16.41
CA THR A 462 -1.02 28.33 17.69
C THR A 462 -2.53 28.11 17.69
N GLN A 463 -3.31 29.09 17.18
CA GLN A 463 -4.76 28.97 17.04
C GLN A 463 -5.12 27.94 15.96
N ALA A 464 -4.40 27.94 14.83
CA ALA A 464 -4.59 26.96 13.78
C ALA A 464 -4.40 25.52 14.29
N LYS A 465 -3.34 25.28 15.07
CA LYS A 465 -3.06 23.98 15.71
C LYS A 465 -4.25 23.51 16.55
N GLN A 466 -4.78 24.36 17.43
CA GLN A 466 -5.91 24.01 18.29
C GLN A 466 -7.16 23.65 17.49
N GLN A 467 -7.45 24.38 16.39
CA GLN A 467 -8.62 24.07 15.55
C GLN A 467 -8.42 22.75 14.79
N PHE A 468 -7.22 22.45 14.28
CA PHE A 468 -6.95 21.17 13.62
C PHE A 468 -7.01 19.98 14.59
N GLU A 469 -6.56 20.15 15.83
CA GLU A 469 -6.69 19.12 16.87
C GLU A 469 -8.17 18.83 17.20
N LYS A 470 -9.01 19.88 17.30
CA LYS A 470 -10.46 19.70 17.45
C LYS A 470 -11.13 19.04 16.25
N ALA A 471 -10.68 19.36 15.02
CA ALA A 471 -11.19 18.68 13.83
C ALA A 471 -10.93 17.17 13.90
N LEU A 472 -9.70 16.78 14.27
CA LEU A 472 -9.31 15.38 14.44
C LEU A 472 -9.97 14.68 15.63
N GLU A 473 -10.39 15.42 16.65
CA GLU A 473 -11.20 14.87 17.76
C GLU A 473 -12.56 14.36 17.27
N PHE A 474 -13.21 15.08 16.35
CA PHE A 474 -14.50 14.68 15.78
C PHE A 474 -14.36 13.67 14.63
N ASN A 475 -13.31 13.80 13.80
CA ASN A 475 -12.99 12.85 12.74
C ASN A 475 -11.49 12.48 12.74
N PRO A 476 -11.11 11.39 13.43
CA PRO A 476 -9.71 10.95 13.50
C PRO A 476 -9.11 10.56 12.15
N ASN A 477 -9.94 10.25 11.15
CA ASN A 477 -9.50 9.77 9.83
C ASN A 477 -9.38 10.91 8.78
N MET A 478 -9.53 12.17 9.20
CA MET A 478 -9.44 13.32 8.31
C MET A 478 -7.97 13.62 7.95
N LYS A 479 -7.51 13.03 6.84
CA LYS A 479 -6.12 13.15 6.35
C LYS A 479 -5.69 14.60 6.13
N GLU A 480 -6.61 15.44 5.66
CA GLU A 480 -6.35 16.86 5.40
C GLU A 480 -5.98 17.59 6.70
N ALA A 481 -6.75 17.38 7.78
CA ALA A 481 -6.50 18.00 9.07
C ALA A 481 -5.16 17.53 9.67
N GLU A 482 -4.80 16.26 9.51
CA GLU A 482 -3.51 15.72 9.94
C GLU A 482 -2.33 16.37 9.18
N ILE A 483 -2.43 16.48 7.85
CA ILE A 483 -1.42 17.14 7.02
C ILE A 483 -1.22 18.60 7.45
N TYR A 484 -2.31 19.34 7.62
CA TYR A 484 -2.25 20.73 8.04
C TYR A 484 -1.73 20.89 9.47
N LEU A 485 -2.08 19.99 10.40
CA LEU A 485 -1.55 19.98 11.75
C LEU A 485 -0.03 19.77 11.76
N ASN A 486 0.48 18.80 10.99
CA ASN A 486 1.91 18.54 10.89
C ASN A 486 2.66 19.72 10.26
N ARG A 487 2.12 20.32 9.19
CA ARG A 487 2.66 21.55 8.60
C ARG A 487 2.69 22.70 9.62
N THR A 488 1.62 22.85 10.40
CA THR A 488 1.50 23.88 11.44
C THR A 488 2.54 23.67 12.54
N LYS A 489 2.72 22.43 13.03
CA LYS A 489 3.74 22.09 14.03
C LYS A 489 5.15 22.40 13.54
N ASN A 490 5.47 22.04 12.30
CA ASN A 490 6.77 22.34 11.69
C ASN A 490 6.98 23.85 11.55
N LYS A 491 5.94 24.61 11.19
CA LYS A 491 6.01 26.07 11.14
C LYS A 491 6.26 26.67 12.52
N ILE A 492 5.53 26.23 13.55
CA ILE A 492 5.76 26.67 14.94
C ILE A 492 7.22 26.44 15.35
N ALA A 493 7.77 25.24 15.12
CA ALA A 493 9.16 24.92 15.47
C ALA A 493 10.19 25.76 14.69
N GLN A 494 9.93 26.01 13.40
CA GLN A 494 10.77 26.86 12.57
C GLN A 494 10.76 28.32 13.06
N PHE A 495 9.58 28.85 13.40
CA PHE A 495 9.44 30.21 13.90
C PHE A 495 10.02 30.38 15.29
N SER A 496 9.81 29.44 16.22
CA SER A 496 10.41 29.51 17.57
C SER A 496 11.94 29.60 17.50
N THR A 497 12.58 28.71 16.74
CA THR A 497 14.04 28.72 16.56
C THR A 497 14.54 30.05 15.95
N ARG A 498 13.78 30.61 15.00
CA ARG A 498 14.13 31.89 14.38
C ARG A 498 13.94 33.07 15.33
N VAL A 499 12.89 33.05 16.15
CA VAL A 499 12.62 34.05 17.19
C VAL A 499 13.73 34.02 18.23
N ASP A 500 14.15 32.84 18.70
CA ASP A 500 15.26 32.69 19.65
C ASP A 500 16.58 33.25 19.09
N SER A 501 16.86 32.98 17.82
CA SER A 501 18.04 33.52 17.13
C SER A 501 18.01 35.05 17.03
N LEU A 502 16.83 35.62 16.79
CA LEU A 502 16.64 37.08 16.71
C LEU A 502 16.68 37.72 18.10
N LEU A 503 16.12 37.07 19.12
CA LEU A 503 16.21 37.48 20.52
C LEU A 503 17.69 37.61 20.92
N HIS A 504 18.48 36.56 20.71
CA HIS A 504 19.91 36.58 21.05
C HIS A 504 20.69 37.65 20.28
N ALA A 505 20.40 37.83 18.98
CA ALA A 505 21.01 38.89 18.19
C ALA A 505 20.62 40.30 18.68
N GLY A 506 19.38 40.47 19.15
CA GLY A 506 18.90 41.71 19.77
C GLY A 506 19.59 41.99 21.10
N GLU A 507 19.76 40.98 21.95
CA GLU A 507 20.45 41.06 23.24
C GLU A 507 21.91 41.50 23.06
N LEU A 508 22.63 40.89 22.11
CA LEU A 508 24.00 41.27 21.77
C LEU A 508 24.12 42.73 21.29
N MET A 509 23.11 43.25 20.59
CA MET A 509 23.08 44.65 20.16
C MET A 509 22.75 45.60 21.32
N GLU A 510 21.87 45.16 22.23
CA GLU A 510 21.55 45.85 23.48
C GLU A 510 22.79 46.00 24.36
N ASP A 511 23.58 44.93 24.53
CA ASP A 511 24.86 44.93 25.26
C ASP A 511 25.88 45.91 24.66
N ARG A 512 25.88 46.04 23.32
CA ARG A 512 26.74 46.98 22.59
C ARG A 512 26.21 48.42 22.60
N LYS A 513 25.07 48.67 23.25
CA LYS A 513 24.35 49.96 23.26
C LYS A 513 23.88 50.44 21.87
N ASP A 514 23.75 49.53 20.91
CA ASP A 514 23.16 49.81 19.59
C ASP A 514 21.64 49.61 19.64
N PHE A 515 20.98 50.47 20.41
CA PHE A 515 19.55 50.35 20.73
C PHE A 515 18.65 50.42 19.49
N VAL A 516 19.06 51.12 18.43
CA VAL A 516 18.29 51.25 17.19
C VAL A 516 18.29 49.93 16.43
N GLN A 517 19.44 49.26 16.29
CA GLN A 517 19.52 47.96 15.64
C GLN A 517 18.87 46.87 16.50
N ALA A 518 19.08 46.88 17.82
CA ALA A 518 18.43 45.97 18.76
C ALA A 518 16.90 46.03 18.62
N TYR A 519 16.33 47.24 18.65
CA TYR A 519 14.89 47.44 18.49
C TYR A 519 14.37 46.93 17.13
N GLN A 520 15.10 47.12 16.04
CA GLN A 520 14.73 46.59 14.72
C GLN A 520 14.76 45.06 14.67
N VAL A 521 15.73 44.43 15.33
CA VAL A 521 15.84 42.96 15.39
C VAL A 521 14.72 42.39 16.24
N TYR A 522 14.39 42.97 17.39
CA TYR A 522 13.26 42.55 18.20
C TYR A 522 11.92 42.77 17.50
N GLN A 523 11.74 43.86 16.75
CA GLN A 523 10.54 44.06 15.91
C GLN A 523 10.39 42.97 14.84
N LYS A 524 11.50 42.49 14.25
CA LYS A 524 11.46 41.33 13.34
C LYS A 524 11.08 40.04 14.07
N ALA A 525 11.54 39.85 15.30
CA ALA A 525 11.13 38.70 16.12
C ALA A 525 9.63 38.75 16.45
N LEU A 526 9.11 39.93 16.81
CA LEU A 526 7.69 40.15 17.11
C LEU A 526 6.79 39.95 15.89
N GLN A 527 7.27 40.23 14.68
CA GLN A 527 6.53 39.92 13.44
C GLN A 527 6.35 38.41 13.21
N LEU A 528 7.29 37.59 13.69
CA LEU A 528 7.24 36.13 13.55
C LEU A 528 6.43 35.47 14.67
N ASP A 529 6.45 36.06 15.86
CA ASP A 529 5.68 35.62 17.03
C ASP A 529 5.14 36.84 17.80
N PRO A 530 3.96 37.36 17.42
CA PRO A 530 3.37 38.55 18.04
C PRO A 530 3.07 38.40 19.54
N ASP A 531 2.85 37.16 19.99
CA ASP A 531 2.49 36.84 21.37
C ASP A 531 3.72 36.54 22.24
N ASN A 532 4.94 36.68 21.70
CA ASN A 532 6.17 36.40 22.44
C ASN A 532 6.37 37.39 23.59
N SER A 533 6.22 36.91 24.83
CA SER A 533 6.32 37.74 26.03
C SER A 533 7.72 38.32 26.24
N GLN A 534 8.77 37.55 25.92
CA GLN A 534 10.16 37.96 26.08
C GLN A 534 10.53 39.08 25.10
N VAL A 535 10.23 38.92 23.81
CA VAL A 535 10.47 39.95 22.78
C VAL A 535 9.74 41.25 23.17
N ASN A 536 8.49 41.15 23.64
CA ASN A 536 7.72 42.29 24.09
C ASN A 536 8.37 43.01 25.29
N GLN A 537 8.94 42.29 26.25
CA GLN A 537 9.66 42.89 27.39
C GLN A 537 10.88 43.68 26.93
N HIS A 538 11.73 43.12 26.07
CA HIS A 538 12.91 43.84 25.52
C HIS A 538 12.51 45.08 24.70
N ILE A 539 11.44 45.01 23.91
CA ILE A 539 10.93 46.16 23.17
C ILE A 539 10.49 47.28 24.13
N GLN A 540 9.84 46.93 25.25
CA GLN A 540 9.41 47.92 26.24
C GLN A 540 10.58 48.52 27.02
N SER A 541 11.61 47.74 27.36
CA SER A 541 12.81 48.24 28.05
C SER A 541 13.66 49.18 27.17
N LEU A 542 13.69 48.95 25.86
CA LEU A 542 14.44 49.78 24.90
C LEU A 542 13.79 51.12 24.58
N LYS A 543 12.47 51.24 24.72
CA LYS A 543 11.71 52.46 24.37
C LYS A 543 12.27 53.74 25.02
N PRO A 544 12.52 53.79 26.35
CA PRO A 544 13.11 54.97 26.99
C PRO A 544 14.53 55.30 26.48
N GLN A 545 15.31 54.27 26.09
CA GLN A 545 16.69 54.43 25.65
C GLN A 545 16.80 54.99 24.22
N LEU A 546 15.77 54.78 23.40
CA LEU A 546 15.65 55.35 22.06
C LEU A 546 15.19 56.82 22.07
N GLU A 547 14.49 57.25 23.12
CA GLU A 547 13.86 58.56 23.22
C GLU A 547 14.84 59.73 22.95
N PRO A 548 16.09 59.77 23.48
CA PRO A 548 17.04 60.85 23.18
C PRO A 548 17.43 60.93 21.69
N PHE A 549 17.57 59.78 21.02
CA PHE A 549 17.88 59.72 19.59
C PHE A 549 16.69 60.22 18.75
N ILE A 550 15.48 59.77 19.11
CA ILE A 550 14.23 60.21 18.47
C ILE A 550 14.03 61.72 18.67
N GLN A 551 14.26 62.25 19.88
CA GLN A 551 14.15 63.69 20.16
C GLN A 551 15.16 64.52 19.37
N LYS A 552 16.39 64.05 19.16
CA LYS A 552 17.38 64.73 18.31
C LYS A 552 16.89 64.83 16.86
N LYS A 553 16.44 63.73 16.27
CA LYS A 553 15.87 63.72 14.91
C LYS A 553 14.58 64.54 14.82
N PHE A 554 13.72 64.49 15.85
CA PHE A 554 12.50 65.28 15.91
C PHE A 554 12.80 66.78 15.89
N ARG A 555 13.79 67.24 16.67
CA ARG A 555 14.26 68.63 16.63
C ARG A 555 14.79 69.02 15.25
N GLN A 556 15.53 68.13 14.59
CA GLN A 556 16.00 68.36 13.21
C GLN A 556 14.82 68.50 12.23
N GLY A 557 13.83 67.61 12.28
CA GLY A 557 12.63 67.68 11.44
C GLY A 557 11.84 68.96 11.68
N MET A 558 11.70 69.38 12.94
CA MET A 558 11.05 70.65 13.30
C MET A 558 11.83 71.87 12.84
N ARG A 559 13.17 71.83 12.85
CA ARG A 559 14.01 72.92 12.30
C ARG A 559 13.80 73.05 10.80
N LEU A 560 13.89 71.95 10.04
CA LEU A 560 13.64 71.93 8.60
C LEU A 560 12.22 72.40 8.26
N PHE A 561 11.24 72.08 9.11
CA PHE A 561 9.89 72.57 8.96
C PHE A 561 9.78 74.09 9.15
N ARG A 562 10.44 74.66 10.16
CA ARG A 562 10.52 76.13 10.37
C ARG A 562 11.24 76.85 9.23
N GLU A 563 12.24 76.21 8.63
CA GLU A 563 12.95 76.68 7.43
C GLU A 563 12.13 76.51 6.13
N GLU A 564 10.87 76.07 6.22
CA GLU A 564 9.97 75.77 5.10
C GLU A 564 10.47 74.68 4.12
N ARG A 565 11.48 73.89 4.51
CA ARG A 565 12.03 72.77 3.72
C ARG A 565 11.17 71.53 3.89
N LEU A 566 9.92 71.62 3.44
CA LEU A 566 8.85 70.65 3.74
C LEU A 566 9.20 69.20 3.34
N ASN A 567 9.83 68.98 2.18
CA ASN A 567 10.17 67.64 1.71
C ASN A 567 11.28 66.99 2.54
N GLU A 568 12.25 67.78 3.00
CA GLU A 568 13.34 67.30 3.86
C GLU A 568 12.83 67.02 5.27
N ALA A 569 11.93 67.88 5.78
CA ALA A 569 11.25 67.62 7.05
C ALA A 569 10.45 66.30 6.97
N ILE A 570 9.67 66.08 5.91
CA ILE A 570 8.95 64.81 5.67
C ILE A 570 9.90 63.61 5.69
N ALA A 571 11.07 63.71 5.06
CA ALA A 571 12.06 62.62 5.06
C ALA A 571 12.53 62.28 6.48
N VAL A 572 12.90 63.28 7.28
CA VAL A 572 13.34 63.08 8.67
C VAL A 572 12.23 62.48 9.55
N PHE A 573 10.98 62.93 9.41
CA PHE A 573 9.86 62.34 10.15
C PHE A 573 9.54 60.90 9.72
N ASN A 574 9.69 60.56 8.43
CA ASN A 574 9.57 59.17 7.99
C ASN A 574 10.68 58.29 8.57
N GLU A 575 11.91 58.80 8.72
CA GLU A 575 12.99 58.06 9.40
C GLU A 575 12.67 57.78 10.86
N ILE A 576 12.07 58.74 11.57
CA ILE A 576 11.60 58.54 12.95
C ILE A 576 10.57 57.40 13.00
N LEU A 577 9.57 57.43 12.11
CA LEU A 577 8.52 56.41 12.05
C LEU A 577 9.02 55.04 11.55
N LYS A 578 10.16 55.00 10.85
CA LYS A 578 10.82 53.74 10.49
C LYS A 578 11.42 53.04 11.71
N ILE A 579 11.86 53.82 12.71
CA ILE A 579 12.46 53.30 13.95
C ILE A 579 11.36 53.07 14.99
N PHE A 580 10.45 54.02 15.13
CA PHE A 580 9.35 53.98 16.11
C PHE A 580 8.02 54.26 15.41
N PRO A 581 7.38 53.25 14.80
CA PRO A 581 6.15 53.41 14.02
C PRO A 581 5.02 54.10 14.80
N ASP A 582 4.94 53.81 16.10
CA ASP A 582 3.90 54.33 17.00
C ASP A 582 4.24 55.69 17.63
N TYR A 583 5.27 56.38 17.14
CA TYR A 583 5.61 57.72 17.66
C TYR A 583 4.56 58.76 17.25
N GLN A 584 3.51 58.89 18.06
CA GLN A 584 2.36 59.76 17.79
C GLN A 584 2.78 61.20 17.44
N LYS A 585 3.78 61.75 18.15
CA LYS A 585 4.28 63.11 17.88
C LYS A 585 4.81 63.26 16.45
N ALA A 586 5.56 62.30 15.90
CA ALA A 586 6.03 62.37 14.51
C ALA A 586 4.89 62.14 13.51
N GLN A 587 3.93 61.27 13.80
CA GLN A 587 2.77 61.06 12.93
C GLN A 587 1.95 62.34 12.76
N ILE A 588 1.64 63.02 13.87
CA ILE A 588 0.90 64.28 13.90
C ILE A 588 1.66 65.36 13.11
N GLN A 589 2.96 65.53 13.38
CA GLN A 589 3.76 66.53 12.66
C GLN A 589 3.88 66.21 11.18
N LEU A 590 4.08 64.94 10.81
CA LEU A 590 4.13 64.51 9.41
C LEU A 590 2.81 64.81 8.68
N ALA A 591 1.66 64.57 9.31
CA ALA A 591 0.35 64.91 8.75
C ALA A 591 0.20 66.42 8.55
N ASN A 592 0.61 67.22 9.53
CA ASN A 592 0.60 68.69 9.45
C ASN A 592 1.49 69.20 8.31
N ILE A 593 2.71 68.68 8.19
CA ILE A 593 3.67 69.07 7.15
C ILE A 593 3.15 68.67 5.76
N ARG A 594 2.57 67.48 5.62
CA ARG A 594 1.94 67.04 4.35
C ARG A 594 0.75 67.93 3.97
N SER A 595 -0.07 68.31 4.94
CA SER A 595 -1.18 69.24 4.74
C SER A 595 -0.68 70.61 4.27
N GLN A 596 0.33 71.19 4.94
CA GLN A 596 0.93 72.46 4.53
C GLN A 596 1.60 72.40 3.15
N ARG A 597 2.30 71.31 2.85
CA ARG A 597 2.88 71.08 1.51
C ARG A 597 1.78 71.06 0.46
N ASN A 598 0.69 70.34 0.71
CA ASN A 598 -0.43 70.29 -0.23
C ASN A 598 -1.07 71.67 -0.40
N LYS A 599 -1.26 72.46 0.66
CA LYS A 599 -1.74 73.85 0.55
C LYS A 599 -0.84 74.70 -0.35
N LYS A 600 0.48 74.72 -0.10
CA LYS A 600 1.44 75.46 -0.94
C LYS A 600 1.49 75.00 -2.40
N VAL A 601 1.33 73.69 -2.65
CA VAL A 601 1.24 73.15 -4.02
C VAL A 601 0.03 73.74 -4.76
N HIS A 602 -1.14 73.80 -4.10
CA HIS A 602 -2.34 74.37 -4.70
C HIS A 602 -2.25 75.89 -4.86
N GLU A 603 -1.62 76.60 -3.92
CA GLU A 603 -1.36 78.03 -4.01
C GLU A 603 -0.49 78.37 -5.22
N TYR A 604 0.65 77.69 -5.40
CA TYR A 604 1.49 77.88 -6.59
C TYR A 604 0.76 77.51 -7.88
N PHE A 605 -0.09 76.48 -7.86
CA PHE A 605 -0.90 76.14 -9.03
C PHE A 605 -1.93 77.22 -9.37
N GLN A 606 -2.60 77.81 -8.36
CA GLN A 606 -3.56 78.90 -8.58
C GLN A 606 -2.88 80.16 -9.11
N LEU A 607 -1.72 80.53 -8.56
CA LEU A 607 -0.91 81.63 -9.09
C LEU A 607 -0.51 81.37 -10.54
N ALA A 608 -0.09 80.15 -10.88
CA ALA A 608 0.22 79.76 -12.25
C ALA A 608 -0.98 79.90 -13.19
N GLU A 609 -2.19 79.49 -12.77
CA GLU A 609 -3.41 79.68 -13.56
C GLU A 609 -3.79 81.17 -13.73
N GLN A 610 -3.53 82.03 -12.73
CA GLN A 610 -3.75 83.47 -12.86
C GLN A 610 -2.82 84.10 -13.91
N PHE A 611 -1.52 83.76 -13.89
CA PHE A 611 -0.58 84.20 -14.92
C PHE A 611 -0.95 83.64 -16.30
N TYR A 612 -1.37 82.38 -16.37
CA TYR A 612 -1.83 81.76 -17.61
C TYR A 612 -3.04 82.48 -18.21
N LYS A 613 -4.02 82.88 -17.39
CA LYS A 613 -5.19 83.68 -17.83
C LYS A 613 -4.80 85.07 -18.34
N LYS A 614 -3.77 85.68 -17.75
CA LYS A 614 -3.20 86.97 -18.21
C LYS A 614 -2.30 86.83 -19.44
N ASN A 615 -2.20 85.62 -20.02
CA ASN A 615 -1.30 85.28 -21.12
C ASN A 615 0.20 85.47 -20.80
N ASP A 616 0.57 85.55 -19.51
CA ASP A 616 1.94 85.60 -19.04
C ASP A 616 2.47 84.17 -18.87
N LEU A 617 2.86 83.59 -20.00
CA LEU A 617 3.26 82.19 -20.09
C LEU A 617 4.57 81.87 -19.33
N LEU A 618 5.48 82.85 -19.20
CA LEU A 618 6.76 82.64 -18.51
C LEU A 618 6.57 82.54 -17.00
N ASN A 619 5.80 83.45 -16.41
CA ASN A 619 5.49 83.38 -14.98
C ASN A 619 4.58 82.19 -14.66
N ALA A 620 3.61 81.86 -15.52
CA ALA A 620 2.80 80.65 -15.37
C ALA A 620 3.68 79.39 -15.29
N LEU A 621 4.67 79.26 -16.19
CA LEU A 621 5.60 78.13 -16.21
C LEU A 621 6.43 78.00 -14.93
N GLU A 622 6.94 79.12 -14.41
CA GLU A 622 7.73 79.15 -13.18
C GLU A 622 6.92 78.67 -11.97
N PHE A 623 5.69 79.14 -11.81
CA PHE A 623 4.84 78.72 -10.69
C PHE A 623 4.36 77.27 -10.81
N TYR A 624 4.11 76.74 -12.01
CA TYR A 624 3.89 75.29 -12.17
C TYR A 624 5.11 74.46 -11.78
N LYS A 625 6.34 74.92 -12.09
CA LYS A 625 7.58 74.24 -11.66
C LYS A 625 7.74 74.26 -10.14
N ARG A 626 7.41 75.36 -9.47
CA ARG A 626 7.43 75.46 -7.99
C ARG A 626 6.43 74.50 -7.33
N ALA A 627 5.22 74.39 -7.87
CA ALA A 627 4.24 73.40 -7.42
C ALA A 627 4.78 71.95 -7.53
N LEU A 628 5.43 71.62 -8.66
CA LEU A 628 6.01 70.30 -8.89
C LEU A 628 7.28 70.02 -8.07
N LYS A 629 8.04 71.04 -7.68
CA LYS A 629 9.18 70.90 -6.76
C LYS A 629 8.72 70.42 -5.37
N LEU A 630 7.57 70.90 -4.92
CA LEU A 630 6.95 70.44 -3.67
C LEU A 630 6.28 69.08 -3.82
N ASN A 631 5.57 68.84 -4.92
CA ASN A 631 4.97 67.54 -5.23
C ASN A 631 5.10 67.19 -6.71
N ALA A 632 6.09 66.34 -7.02
CA ALA A 632 6.39 65.92 -8.38
C ALA A 632 5.22 65.15 -9.05
N ARG A 633 4.31 64.56 -8.26
CA ARG A 633 3.15 63.80 -8.74
C ARG A 633 1.88 64.63 -8.85
N PHE A 634 1.95 65.96 -8.74
CA PHE A 634 0.77 66.81 -8.86
C PHE A 634 0.36 66.99 -10.34
N GLU A 635 -0.52 66.09 -10.80
CA GLU A 635 -0.94 65.98 -12.20
C GLU A 635 -1.47 67.28 -12.84
N PRO A 636 -2.29 68.13 -12.16
CA PRO A 636 -2.78 69.37 -12.77
C PRO A 636 -1.67 70.31 -13.21
N ALA A 637 -0.66 70.54 -12.36
CA ALA A 637 0.49 71.39 -12.70
C ALA A 637 1.34 70.77 -13.81
N ARG A 638 1.50 69.43 -13.83
CA ARG A 638 2.29 68.73 -14.85
C ARG A 638 1.68 68.90 -16.24
N ARG A 639 0.37 68.71 -16.38
CA ARG A 639 -0.34 68.86 -17.66
C ARG A 639 -0.29 70.30 -18.16
N LYS A 640 -0.59 71.27 -17.28
CA LYS A 640 -0.59 72.69 -17.63
C LYS A 640 0.80 73.21 -17.97
N LYS A 641 1.83 72.78 -17.23
CA LYS A 641 3.24 73.05 -17.56
C LYS A 641 3.55 72.63 -19.01
N ALA A 642 3.23 71.39 -19.38
CA ALA A 642 3.49 70.88 -20.73
C ALA A 642 2.74 71.68 -21.80
N GLN A 643 1.50 72.08 -21.53
CA GLN A 643 0.71 72.94 -22.41
C GLN A 643 1.38 74.32 -22.62
N VAL A 644 1.87 74.94 -21.53
CA VAL A 644 2.55 76.24 -21.58
C VAL A 644 3.90 76.13 -22.30
N GLU A 645 4.69 75.09 -22.03
CA GLU A 645 5.97 74.84 -22.72
C GLU A 645 5.76 74.65 -24.22
N LYS A 646 4.72 73.91 -24.63
CA LYS A 646 4.32 73.77 -26.03
C LYS A 646 3.99 75.13 -26.66
N LYS A 647 3.17 75.96 -26.00
CA LYS A 647 2.80 77.30 -26.50
C LYS A 647 4.00 78.23 -26.65
N LEU A 648 4.90 78.28 -25.67
CA LEU A 648 6.12 79.08 -25.72
C LEU A 648 7.06 78.62 -26.84
N LYS A 649 7.17 77.30 -27.07
CA LYS A 649 7.97 76.76 -28.17
C LYS A 649 7.35 77.11 -29.53
N LEU A 650 6.03 76.99 -29.67
CA LEU A 650 5.30 77.37 -30.88
C LEU A 650 5.46 78.86 -31.20
N SER A 651 5.28 79.75 -30.22
CA SER A 651 5.40 81.20 -30.44
C SER A 651 6.82 81.58 -30.87
N LYS A 652 7.84 80.97 -30.26
CA LYS A 652 9.25 81.19 -30.62
C LYS A 652 9.55 80.73 -32.05
N LEU A 653 9.12 79.53 -32.43
CA LEU A 653 9.34 79.00 -33.78
C LEU A 653 8.61 79.80 -34.86
N LEU A 654 7.37 80.25 -34.59
CA LEU A 654 6.63 81.13 -35.48
C LEU A 654 7.34 82.48 -35.67
N GLN A 655 7.85 83.07 -34.60
CA GLN A 655 8.62 84.31 -34.67
C GLN A 655 9.91 84.12 -35.48
N GLU A 656 10.69 83.07 -35.20
CA GLU A 656 11.91 82.76 -35.96
C GLU A 656 11.61 82.54 -37.45
N GLY A 657 10.56 81.79 -37.77
CA GLY A 657 10.13 81.59 -39.16
C GLY A 657 9.74 82.90 -39.86
N GLN A 658 9.01 83.77 -39.17
CA GLN A 658 8.62 85.08 -39.71
C GLN A 658 9.82 86.00 -39.91
N GLU A 659 10.77 86.02 -38.98
CA GLU A 659 12.00 86.79 -39.11
C GLU A 659 12.84 86.32 -40.31
N LYS A 660 12.97 85.00 -40.50
CA LYS A 660 13.65 84.40 -41.66
C LYS A 660 12.95 84.74 -42.97
N PHE A 661 11.62 84.68 -42.98
CA PHE A 661 10.80 85.09 -44.12
C PHE A 661 11.04 86.56 -44.50
N ASN A 662 11.01 87.47 -43.51
CA ASN A 662 11.21 88.89 -43.72
C ASN A 662 12.63 89.23 -44.23
N ARG A 663 13.62 88.39 -43.92
CA ARG A 663 15.01 88.52 -44.43
C ARG A 663 15.21 87.90 -45.82
N GLY A 664 14.17 87.35 -46.44
CA GLY A 664 14.27 86.66 -47.73
C GLY A 664 14.89 85.26 -47.66
N GLN A 665 15.13 84.72 -46.46
CA GLN A 665 15.69 83.39 -46.24
C GLN A 665 14.57 82.33 -46.25
N TYR A 666 13.92 82.16 -47.41
CA TYR A 666 12.68 81.38 -47.49
C TYR A 666 12.83 79.89 -47.18
N VAL A 667 13.95 79.26 -47.55
CA VAL A 667 14.19 77.83 -47.25
C VAL A 667 14.31 77.61 -45.74
N GLU A 668 15.06 78.45 -45.04
CA GLU A 668 15.18 78.41 -43.57
C GLU A 668 13.84 78.75 -42.88
N ALA A 669 13.03 79.63 -43.47
CA ALA A 669 11.69 79.92 -42.98
C ALA A 669 10.75 78.71 -43.11
N VAL A 670 10.81 77.96 -44.23
CA VAL A 670 10.05 76.71 -44.42
C VAL A 670 10.41 75.69 -43.33
N GLU A 671 11.70 75.50 -43.04
CA GLU A 671 12.13 74.59 -41.96
C GLU A 671 11.52 74.97 -40.60
N LYS A 672 11.51 76.27 -40.28
CA LYS A 672 10.94 76.76 -39.01
C LYS A 672 9.43 76.59 -38.95
N PHE A 673 8.70 76.86 -40.04
CA PHE A 673 7.25 76.64 -40.09
C PHE A 673 6.88 75.15 -40.12
N GLN A 674 7.71 74.29 -40.72
CA GLN A 674 7.53 72.85 -40.67
C GLN A 674 7.69 72.32 -39.23
N GLN A 675 8.67 72.81 -38.47
CA GLN A 675 8.81 72.49 -37.04
C GLN A 675 7.61 72.97 -36.21
N VAL A 676 6.92 74.04 -36.61
CA VAL A 676 5.66 74.45 -35.99
C VAL A 676 4.56 73.41 -36.27
N LEU A 677 4.44 72.92 -37.51
CA LEU A 677 3.45 71.92 -37.91
C LEU A 677 3.72 70.53 -37.32
N GLU A 678 4.97 70.18 -37.01
CA GLU A 678 5.30 68.98 -36.25
C GLU A 678 4.79 69.04 -34.81
N LEU A 679 4.81 70.23 -34.21
CA LEU A 679 4.30 70.45 -32.85
C LEU A 679 2.79 70.66 -32.82
N ASP A 680 2.23 71.30 -33.85
CA ASP A 680 0.83 71.65 -33.99
C ASP A 680 0.41 71.57 -35.47
N SER A 681 -0.02 70.39 -35.88
CA SER A 681 -0.34 70.08 -37.28
C SER A 681 -1.48 70.93 -37.85
N GLU A 682 -2.33 71.49 -36.98
CA GLU A 682 -3.47 72.34 -37.35
C GLU A 682 -3.15 73.84 -37.30
N ASN A 683 -1.89 74.22 -37.07
CA ASN A 683 -1.50 75.62 -36.99
C ASN A 683 -1.70 76.34 -38.35
N GLU A 684 -2.82 77.02 -38.50
CA GLU A 684 -3.18 77.70 -39.74
C GLU A 684 -2.17 78.77 -40.15
N VAL A 685 -1.58 79.47 -39.17
CA VAL A 685 -0.59 80.52 -39.42
C VAL A 685 0.65 79.91 -40.08
N ALA A 686 1.19 78.82 -39.54
CA ALA A 686 2.32 78.13 -40.13
C ALA A 686 2.01 77.56 -41.52
N ARG A 687 0.81 76.99 -41.75
CA ARG A 687 0.40 76.48 -43.07
C ARG A 687 0.38 77.60 -44.13
N ARG A 688 -0.29 78.72 -43.81
CA ARG A 688 -0.38 79.88 -44.72
C ARG A 688 0.99 80.47 -45.00
N GLN A 689 1.84 80.60 -43.98
CA GLN A 689 3.20 81.12 -44.15
C GLN A 689 4.09 80.17 -44.96
N LEU A 690 3.95 78.86 -44.79
CA LEU A 690 4.69 77.86 -45.56
C LEU A 690 4.29 77.87 -47.04
N GLU A 691 2.99 78.00 -47.34
CA GLU A 691 2.50 78.20 -48.71
C GLU A 691 3.09 79.46 -49.34
N LEU A 692 3.11 80.57 -48.59
CA LEU A 692 3.71 81.82 -49.04
C LEU A 692 5.22 81.70 -49.27
N CYS A 693 5.95 81.01 -48.38
CA CYS A 693 7.37 80.72 -48.56
C CYS A 693 7.62 79.92 -49.84
N ASN A 694 6.84 78.85 -50.07
CA ASN A 694 6.98 78.00 -51.24
C ASN A 694 6.67 78.76 -52.54
N LYS A 695 5.66 79.63 -52.53
CA LYS A 695 5.37 80.52 -53.65
C LYS A 695 6.54 81.45 -53.95
N LYS A 696 7.15 82.07 -52.92
CA LYS A 696 8.33 82.93 -53.08
C LYS A 696 9.57 82.17 -53.55
N ILE A 697 9.78 80.95 -53.07
CA ILE A 697 10.84 80.06 -53.55
C ILE A 697 10.63 79.76 -55.03
N GLN A 698 9.40 79.41 -55.45
CA GLN A 698 9.09 79.10 -56.84
C GLN A 698 9.27 80.34 -57.75
N GLU A 699 8.82 81.53 -57.33
CA GLU A 699 9.05 82.79 -58.05
C GLU A 699 10.56 83.07 -58.26
N LEU A 700 11.40 82.79 -57.25
CA LEU A 700 12.86 82.95 -57.36
C LEU A 700 13.50 81.89 -58.25
N VAL A 701 13.08 80.63 -58.12
CA VAL A 701 13.53 79.51 -58.97
C VAL A 701 13.23 79.82 -60.44
N ASP A 702 12.01 80.25 -60.76
CA ASP A 702 11.59 80.57 -62.12
C ASP A 702 12.36 81.78 -62.66
N ARG A 703 12.61 82.80 -61.83
CA ARG A 703 13.43 83.96 -62.21
C ARG A 703 14.86 83.55 -62.57
N TYR A 704 15.55 82.85 -61.68
CA TYR A 704 16.92 82.39 -61.92
C TYR A 704 16.99 81.43 -63.11
N PHE A 705 15.98 80.60 -63.30
CA PHE A 705 15.92 79.69 -64.43
C PHE A 705 15.79 80.41 -65.78
N ASN A 706 14.85 81.34 -65.87
CA ASN A 706 14.62 82.13 -67.09
C ASN A 706 15.80 83.06 -67.39
N GLU A 707 16.44 83.63 -66.37
CA GLU A 707 17.66 84.41 -66.53
C GLU A 707 18.81 83.55 -67.06
N GLY A 708 18.96 82.33 -66.53
CA GLY A 708 19.91 81.35 -67.07
C GLY A 708 19.63 80.99 -68.53
N ILE A 709 18.37 80.82 -68.93
CA ILE A 709 17.99 80.61 -70.34
C ILE A 709 18.38 81.80 -71.22
N LYS A 710 18.12 83.03 -70.77
CA LYS A 710 18.47 84.26 -71.51
C LYS A 710 19.98 84.41 -71.70
N LEU A 711 20.76 84.06 -70.67
CA LEU A 711 22.23 84.07 -70.75
C LEU A 711 22.74 82.97 -71.67
N TYR A 712 22.13 81.78 -71.63
CA TYR A 712 22.43 80.66 -72.50
C TYR A 712 22.17 80.98 -73.99
N SER A 713 21.04 81.63 -74.29
CA SER A 713 20.73 82.09 -75.66
C SER A 713 21.66 83.20 -76.15
N SER A 714 22.31 83.91 -75.22
CA SER A 714 23.33 84.92 -75.52
C SER A 714 24.76 84.34 -75.52
N GLU A 715 24.90 83.02 -75.55
CA GLU A 715 26.16 82.25 -75.52
C GLU A 715 27.05 82.46 -74.28
N LYS A 716 26.52 83.09 -73.22
CA LYS A 716 27.19 83.28 -71.93
C LYS A 716 26.98 82.08 -71.02
N TYR A 717 27.54 80.93 -71.39
CA TYR A 717 27.25 79.66 -70.76
C TYR A 717 27.65 79.56 -69.27
N GLU A 718 28.78 80.14 -68.87
CA GLU A 718 29.24 80.12 -67.47
C GLU A 718 28.32 80.93 -66.54
N GLU A 719 27.85 82.09 -67.00
CA GLU A 719 26.90 82.93 -66.26
C GLU A 719 25.52 82.26 -66.20
N ALA A 720 25.09 81.59 -67.28
CA ALA A 720 23.86 80.80 -67.29
C ALA A 720 23.89 79.66 -66.26
N ILE A 721 25.01 78.95 -66.16
CA ILE A 721 25.21 77.90 -65.15
C ILE A 721 25.11 78.47 -63.73
N LYS A 722 25.70 79.64 -63.46
CA LYS A 722 25.60 80.29 -62.14
C LYS A 722 24.14 80.58 -61.76
N MET A 723 23.32 81.04 -62.70
CA MET A 723 21.91 81.29 -62.43
C MET A 723 21.12 79.99 -62.18
N TRP A 724 21.35 78.94 -62.97
CA TRP A 724 20.74 77.64 -62.70
C TRP A 724 21.21 77.00 -61.41
N ASP A 725 22.45 77.26 -60.97
CA ASP A 725 22.92 76.85 -59.65
C ASP A 725 22.20 77.57 -58.51
N GLN A 726 21.81 78.84 -58.68
CA GLN A 726 20.95 79.51 -57.71
C GLN A 726 19.53 78.90 -57.69
N ALA A 727 18.96 78.57 -58.85
CA ALA A 727 17.67 77.87 -58.93
C ALA A 727 17.73 76.49 -58.25
N LEU A 728 18.82 75.73 -58.46
CA LEU A 728 19.01 74.40 -57.85
C LEU A 728 19.34 74.46 -56.36
N ARG A 729 19.93 75.55 -55.84
CA ARG A 729 20.06 75.74 -54.39
C ARG A 729 18.71 75.91 -53.69
N LEU A 730 17.76 76.57 -54.35
CA LEU A 730 16.41 76.78 -53.83
C LEU A 730 15.49 75.58 -54.06
N LYS A 731 15.67 74.87 -55.17
CA LYS A 731 14.93 73.64 -55.51
C LYS A 731 15.88 72.60 -56.12
N PRO A 732 16.53 71.76 -55.29
CA PRO A 732 17.52 70.78 -55.74
C PRO A 732 17.01 69.80 -56.79
N ASP A 733 15.71 69.53 -56.81
CA ASP A 733 15.06 68.59 -57.73
C ASP A 733 14.50 69.25 -58.99
N PHE A 734 14.88 70.49 -59.28
CA PHE A 734 14.43 71.17 -60.47
C PHE A 734 15.10 70.61 -61.73
N THR A 735 14.45 69.61 -62.33
CA THR A 735 14.95 68.79 -63.45
C THR A 735 15.38 69.65 -64.65
N GLN A 736 14.56 70.63 -65.01
CA GLN A 736 14.84 71.51 -66.15
C GLN A 736 16.17 72.26 -65.97
N ALA A 737 16.42 72.86 -64.80
CA ALA A 737 17.70 73.53 -64.54
C ALA A 737 18.91 72.59 -64.62
N LYS A 738 18.78 71.32 -64.19
CA LYS A 738 19.86 70.31 -64.33
C LYS A 738 20.15 70.00 -65.80
N GLU A 739 19.12 69.79 -66.60
CA GLU A 739 19.26 69.49 -68.03
C GLU A 739 19.88 70.65 -68.80
N TYR A 740 19.39 71.86 -68.58
CA TYR A 740 19.93 73.06 -69.22
C TYR A 740 21.37 73.35 -68.78
N LYS A 741 21.70 73.16 -67.50
CA LYS A 741 23.08 73.23 -66.99
C LYS A 741 23.98 72.22 -67.69
N LYS A 742 23.53 70.97 -67.89
CA LYS A 742 24.28 69.94 -68.62
C LYS A 742 24.53 70.36 -70.07
N LYS A 743 23.51 70.85 -70.76
CA LYS A 743 23.64 71.36 -72.15
C LYS A 743 24.66 72.51 -72.23
N ALA A 744 24.66 73.43 -71.27
CA ALA A 744 25.67 74.50 -71.21
C ALA A 744 27.09 73.99 -70.99
N LEU A 745 27.28 73.00 -70.10
CA LEU A 745 28.58 72.37 -69.90
C LEU A 745 29.08 71.66 -71.16
N GLU A 746 28.19 70.97 -71.88
CA GLU A 746 28.52 70.34 -73.17
C GLU A 746 28.92 71.37 -74.22
N ARG A 747 28.22 72.52 -74.28
CA ARG A 747 28.57 73.62 -75.19
C ARG A 747 29.91 74.28 -74.86
N ILE A 748 30.22 74.52 -73.58
CA ILE A 748 31.53 75.02 -73.15
C ILE A 748 32.63 74.07 -73.59
N ARG A 749 32.48 72.76 -73.32
CA ARG A 749 33.47 71.74 -73.74
C ARG A 749 33.66 71.70 -75.25
N ALA A 750 32.58 71.81 -76.02
CA ALA A 750 32.65 71.85 -77.48
C ALA A 750 33.39 73.11 -77.99
N LEU A 751 33.14 74.28 -77.41
CA LEU A 751 33.84 75.53 -77.76
C LEU A 751 35.32 75.51 -77.36
N GLU A 752 35.67 74.90 -76.23
CA GLU A 752 37.06 74.71 -75.83
C GLU A 752 37.81 73.74 -76.76
N ALA A 753 37.14 72.70 -77.25
CA ALA A 753 37.71 71.77 -78.23
C ALA A 753 37.93 72.43 -79.60
N LEU A 754 37.02 73.32 -80.03
CA LEU A 754 37.17 74.12 -81.26
C LEU A 754 38.28 75.16 -81.21
N LYS A 755 38.69 75.61 -80.01
CA LYS A 755 39.84 76.53 -79.84
C LYS A 755 41.20 75.82 -79.79
N ARG A 756 41.21 74.49 -79.71
CA ARG A 756 42.43 73.65 -79.62
C ARG A 756 42.79 72.96 -80.93
N ASN A 757 41.93 73.05 -81.95
CA ASN A 757 42.19 72.72 -83.35
C ASN A 757 42.27 74.01 -84.15
#